data_AF-A0A329IVX5-F1
#
_entry.id   AF-A0A329IVX5-F1
#
_cell.length_a   1.000
_cell.length_b   1.000
_cell.length_c   1.000
_cell.angle_alpha   90.00
_cell.angle_beta   90.00
_cell.angle_gamma   90.00
#
_symmetry.space_group_name_H-M   'P 1'
#
loop_
_entity.id
_entity.type
_entity.pdbx_description
1 polymer ?
#
loop_
_entity_poly.entity_id
_entity_poly.type
_entity_poly.pdbx_seq_one_letter_code
_entity_poly.pdbx_strand_id
1 'polypeptide(L)'
;MVDVTAVQPIEPMIGRLVVVGLGLIGGSFAKGLKQSGLCREVVGVDLDPQSRRLAVELGVVDRCEEDIAAACVGADVIQLAVPILAMEKLLGVLSTLDLGNAVLTDVGSAKGNVVRAAREAFGAVPVRFVPGHPIAGSEQSGVEASNAQLFRRHKVILTPLPETDAAALAVVDRLWSELGADVEHMQVERHDEVLAATSHLPHLLAFGLVDSLAKRNENLEIFRYAAGGFRDFTRIAGSDPVMWHDIFLANREAVLRTLDTFRSDLDALRDAVDAGDGHQLLGVFTRARVAREHFGKILARRAYVDRAAAGAVTFVAQPGGCVTGRLRVPGDKSMSHRAIMLGSLADGTTEVEGFLEGEDALATLQAFRDMGVVIEGPHHGRLSIHGVGLHGLKPAPGPIYLGNSGTSMRLLAGLLAAQRFDSVLTGDASLSRRSMGRVIEPLREMGAVIETAADGRPPLTIRGGQSLKGIGYVLPMASAQVKSSLLLAGLYAQGTTTVTEPAPTRDHTERMLRGFGYPVSGNGATASVQPGGSLKATRIEVPADISSAAFFLVAASLAEGSDLLLEHVGVNPTRTGVIDILRLMGADISVQNLREVGGEPVADLRVRHARLKGVVIPEALVPLAIDEFPVLFVAAACAEGRTVLRGAQALRVKESDRIQAMADGLTTLGVPVEASADGLIIEGASLSGGEVDSHGDHRIAMAFSIASLRAAAPIRIRDCANVATSFPNFLALCGQAGIRVAQEGQS
;
A
#
# COMPACT_ATOMS: atom_id res chain seq x y z
N MET A 1 44.49 -11.20 -17.51
CA MET A 1 43.50 -11.62 -18.52
C MET A 1 42.94 -12.94 -18.06
N VAL A 2 41.83 -12.89 -17.31
CA VAL A 2 41.06 -14.08 -16.97
C VAL A 2 39.89 -14.07 -17.95
N ASP A 3 39.83 -15.12 -18.75
CA ASP A 3 38.82 -15.32 -19.79
C ASP A 3 37.46 -15.55 -19.13
N VAL A 4 36.54 -14.61 -19.30
CA VAL A 4 35.17 -14.67 -18.78
C VAL A 4 34.23 -14.88 -19.96
N THR A 5 34.23 -16.09 -20.54
CA THR A 5 33.14 -16.58 -21.39
C THR A 5 33.20 -18.10 -21.53
N ALA A 6 32.80 -18.81 -20.47
CA ALA A 6 32.36 -20.20 -20.59
C ALA A 6 30.96 -20.27 -19.96
N VAL A 7 29.94 -19.92 -20.76
CA VAL A 7 28.55 -20.25 -20.45
C VAL A 7 28.47 -21.77 -20.48
N GLN A 8 28.23 -22.40 -19.33
CA GLN A 8 28.00 -23.83 -19.27
C GLN A 8 26.81 -24.19 -20.17
N PRO A 9 26.88 -25.28 -20.97
CA PRO A 9 25.74 -25.72 -21.75
C PRO A 9 24.58 -26.06 -20.81
N ILE A 10 23.45 -25.38 -20.98
CA ILE A 10 22.22 -25.64 -20.24
C ILE A 10 21.78 -27.06 -20.63
N GLU A 11 21.82 -28.00 -19.70
CA GLU A 11 21.21 -29.31 -19.94
C GLU A 11 19.70 -29.13 -20.14
N PRO A 12 19.11 -29.69 -21.21
CA PRO A 12 17.70 -29.53 -21.48
C PRO A 12 16.87 -30.16 -20.36
N MET A 13 16.01 -29.34 -19.77
CA MET A 13 15.14 -29.69 -18.65
C MET A 13 14.12 -30.77 -19.02
N ILE A 14 13.64 -30.74 -20.27
CA ILE A 14 12.73 -31.74 -20.82
C ILE A 14 13.28 -32.27 -22.15
N GLY A 15 13.02 -33.55 -22.44
CA GLY A 15 13.35 -34.15 -23.72
C GLY A 15 12.42 -33.64 -24.81
N ARG A 16 11.15 -34.04 -24.77
CA ARG A 16 10.16 -33.73 -25.82
C ARG A 16 8.99 -32.90 -25.30
N LEU A 17 8.81 -31.72 -25.89
CA LEU A 17 7.61 -30.90 -25.75
C LEU A 17 6.67 -31.14 -26.93
N VAL A 18 5.41 -31.45 -26.65
CA VAL A 18 4.33 -31.49 -27.65
C VAL A 18 3.44 -30.27 -27.47
N VAL A 19 3.18 -29.52 -28.55
CA VAL A 19 2.26 -28.37 -28.53
C VAL A 19 1.11 -28.63 -29.48
N VAL A 20 -0.11 -28.71 -28.93
CA VAL A 20 -1.35 -28.94 -29.69
C VAL A 20 -2.08 -27.61 -29.88
N GLY A 21 -2.08 -27.10 -31.11
CA GLY A 21 -2.51 -25.76 -31.48
C GLY A 21 -1.32 -24.81 -31.63
N LEU A 22 -0.99 -24.45 -32.87
CA LEU A 22 0.20 -23.65 -33.22
C LEU A 22 -0.12 -22.19 -33.55
N GLY A 23 -1.30 -21.70 -33.11
CA GLY A 23 -1.65 -20.28 -33.16
C GLY A 23 -0.76 -19.41 -32.28
N LEU A 24 -1.12 -18.13 -32.10
CA LEU A 24 -0.31 -17.13 -31.39
C LEU A 24 0.29 -17.66 -30.07
N ILE A 25 -0.55 -18.19 -29.17
CA ILE A 25 -0.10 -18.59 -27.82
C ILE A 25 0.76 -19.85 -27.87
N GLY A 26 0.25 -20.94 -28.46
CA GLY A 26 0.98 -22.21 -28.53
C GLY A 26 2.27 -22.10 -29.33
N GLY A 27 2.23 -21.42 -30.48
CA GLY A 27 3.41 -21.15 -31.30
C GLY A 27 4.44 -20.25 -30.59
N SER A 28 4.01 -19.22 -29.87
CA SER A 28 4.92 -18.39 -29.06
C SER A 28 5.59 -19.18 -27.94
N PHE A 29 4.84 -20.10 -27.29
CA PHE A 29 5.36 -20.97 -26.24
C PHE A 29 6.40 -21.96 -26.79
N ALA A 30 6.06 -22.64 -27.88
CA ALA A 30 6.95 -23.54 -28.62
C ALA A 30 8.26 -22.83 -29.02
N LYS A 31 8.13 -21.69 -29.68
CA LYS A 31 9.27 -20.89 -30.18
C LYS A 31 10.14 -20.38 -29.06
N GLY A 32 9.55 -19.91 -27.96
CA GLY A 32 10.27 -19.42 -26.78
C GLY A 32 11.10 -20.51 -26.11
N LEU A 33 10.51 -21.68 -25.87
CA LEU A 33 11.22 -22.80 -25.22
C LEU A 33 12.29 -23.42 -26.11
N LYS A 34 12.03 -23.50 -27.41
CA LYS A 34 13.05 -23.93 -28.38
C LYS A 34 14.25 -22.99 -28.38
N GLN A 35 14.02 -21.67 -28.32
CA GLN A 35 15.10 -20.68 -28.27
C GLN A 35 15.86 -20.63 -26.94
N SER A 36 15.23 -21.01 -25.82
CA SER A 36 15.90 -21.06 -24.52
C SER A 36 16.76 -22.31 -24.33
N GLY A 37 16.58 -23.34 -25.16
CA GLY A 37 17.31 -24.62 -25.06
C GLY A 37 16.80 -25.52 -23.92
N LEU A 38 15.64 -25.22 -23.33
CA LEU A 38 15.06 -26.01 -22.23
C LEU A 38 14.48 -27.35 -22.68
N CYS A 39 14.15 -27.48 -23.96
CA CYS A 39 13.66 -28.71 -24.58
C CYS A 39 14.65 -29.21 -25.63
N ARG A 40 14.83 -30.55 -25.70
CA ARG A 40 15.65 -31.18 -26.76
C ARG A 40 14.93 -31.20 -28.10
N GLU A 41 13.61 -31.38 -28.08
CA GLU A 41 12.76 -31.45 -29.27
C GLU A 41 11.38 -30.84 -28.98
N VAL A 42 10.86 -30.08 -29.95
CA VAL A 42 9.49 -29.55 -29.97
C VAL A 42 8.73 -30.13 -31.15
N VAL A 43 7.63 -30.84 -30.86
CA VAL A 43 6.73 -31.43 -31.83
C VAL A 43 5.41 -30.65 -31.85
N GLY A 44 5.05 -30.12 -33.01
CA GLY A 44 3.79 -29.39 -33.19
C GLY A 44 2.66 -30.28 -33.71
N VAL A 45 1.44 -30.01 -33.26
CA VAL A 45 0.20 -30.59 -33.82
C VAL A 45 -0.76 -29.45 -34.10
N ASP A 46 -1.25 -29.36 -35.33
CA ASP A 46 -2.29 -28.41 -35.71
C ASP A 46 -3.22 -29.04 -36.74
N LEU A 47 -4.50 -28.68 -36.74
CA LEU A 47 -5.47 -29.20 -37.72
C LEU A 47 -5.18 -28.65 -39.12
N ASP A 48 -4.69 -27.41 -39.22
CA ASP A 48 -4.40 -26.77 -40.49
C ASP A 48 -3.04 -27.24 -41.09
N PRO A 49 -3.05 -27.91 -42.26
CA PRO A 49 -1.81 -28.35 -42.93
C PRO A 49 -0.88 -27.19 -43.33
N GLN A 50 -1.41 -25.99 -43.55
CA GLN A 50 -0.60 -24.83 -43.83
C GLN A 50 0.15 -24.36 -42.57
N SER A 51 -0.56 -24.23 -41.45
CA SER A 51 0.05 -23.92 -40.14
C SER A 51 1.14 -24.91 -39.75
N ARG A 52 0.95 -26.22 -39.99
CA ARG A 52 2.00 -27.24 -39.74
C ARG A 52 3.27 -27.00 -40.57
N ARG A 53 3.12 -26.70 -41.87
CA ARG A 53 4.27 -26.41 -42.76
C ARG A 53 5.00 -25.15 -42.33
N LEU A 54 4.25 -24.06 -42.13
CA LEU A 54 4.81 -22.77 -41.71
C LEU A 54 5.50 -22.85 -40.35
N ALA A 55 4.98 -23.63 -39.40
CA ALA A 55 5.60 -23.80 -38.09
C ALA A 55 7.03 -24.35 -38.17
N VAL A 56 7.28 -25.30 -39.08
CA VAL A 56 8.61 -25.87 -39.31
C VAL A 56 9.50 -24.89 -40.07
N GLU A 57 8.99 -24.28 -41.15
CA GLU A 57 9.73 -23.31 -41.96
C GLU A 57 10.19 -22.08 -41.15
N LEU A 58 9.33 -21.59 -40.25
CA LEU A 58 9.61 -20.46 -39.36
C LEU A 58 10.41 -20.85 -38.11
N GLY A 59 10.75 -22.14 -37.95
CA GLY A 59 11.48 -22.67 -36.80
C GLY A 59 10.73 -22.57 -35.47
N VAL A 60 9.40 -22.49 -35.51
CA VAL A 60 8.53 -22.49 -34.31
C VAL A 60 8.60 -23.84 -33.59
N VAL A 61 8.64 -24.93 -34.36
CA VAL A 61 8.80 -26.30 -33.87
C VAL A 61 9.94 -27.00 -34.66
N ASP A 62 10.38 -28.17 -34.22
CA ASP A 62 11.38 -28.98 -34.94
C ASP A 62 10.73 -29.81 -36.06
N ARG A 63 9.53 -30.31 -35.78
CA ARG A 63 8.69 -31.02 -36.76
C ARG A 63 7.22 -30.96 -36.33
N CYS A 64 6.34 -31.30 -37.25
CA CYS A 64 4.91 -31.44 -36.98
C CYS A 64 4.47 -32.89 -37.21
N GLU A 65 3.45 -33.30 -36.48
CA GLU A 65 2.73 -34.56 -36.69
C GLU A 65 1.27 -34.29 -37.06
N GLU A 66 0.70 -35.16 -37.90
CA GLU A 66 -0.74 -35.11 -38.22
C GLU A 66 -1.56 -35.88 -37.20
N ASP A 67 -1.02 -37.00 -36.72
CA ASP A 67 -1.65 -37.84 -35.70
C ASP A 67 -1.13 -37.45 -34.31
N ILE A 68 -2.06 -37.04 -33.45
CA ILE A 68 -1.75 -36.68 -32.06
C ILE A 68 -1.21 -37.87 -31.28
N ALA A 69 -1.64 -39.10 -31.58
CA ALA A 69 -1.12 -40.29 -30.91
C ALA A 69 0.37 -40.46 -31.20
N ALA A 70 0.78 -40.29 -32.46
CA ALA A 70 2.19 -40.33 -32.85
C ALA A 70 3.00 -39.19 -32.21
N ALA A 71 2.42 -37.99 -32.10
CA ALA A 71 3.07 -36.84 -31.46
C ALA A 71 3.35 -37.07 -29.97
N CYS A 72 2.39 -37.68 -29.25
CA CYS A 72 2.45 -37.88 -27.80
C CYS A 72 3.39 -39.00 -27.33
N VAL A 73 3.83 -39.91 -28.21
CA VAL A 73 4.75 -40.99 -27.84
C VAL A 73 6.04 -40.39 -27.26
N GLY A 74 6.39 -40.74 -26.02
CA GLY A 74 7.61 -40.26 -25.37
C GLY A 74 7.64 -38.75 -25.08
N ALA A 75 6.48 -38.10 -25.01
CA ALA A 75 6.39 -36.70 -24.59
C ALA A 75 6.68 -36.57 -23.08
N ASP A 76 7.46 -35.55 -22.70
CA ASP A 76 7.64 -35.18 -21.30
C ASP A 76 6.60 -34.15 -20.87
N VAL A 77 6.22 -33.25 -21.78
CA VAL A 77 5.21 -32.21 -21.56
C VAL A 77 4.30 -32.09 -22.79
N ILE A 78 2.99 -32.00 -22.58
CA ILE A 78 1.97 -31.76 -23.61
C ILE A 78 1.23 -30.47 -23.26
N GLN A 79 1.39 -29.45 -24.10
CA GLN A 79 0.75 -28.14 -23.97
C GLN A 79 -0.48 -28.06 -24.89
N LEU A 80 -1.65 -27.87 -24.29
CA LEU A 80 -2.92 -27.73 -25.00
C LEU A 80 -3.22 -26.24 -25.26
N ALA A 81 -3.15 -25.83 -26.52
CA ALA A 81 -3.35 -24.46 -26.99
C ALA A 81 -4.38 -24.36 -28.12
N VAL A 82 -5.49 -25.08 -27.93
CA VAL A 82 -6.67 -25.04 -28.81
C VAL A 82 -7.75 -24.11 -28.25
N PRO A 83 -8.74 -23.68 -29.06
CA PRO A 83 -9.90 -22.94 -28.56
C PRO A 83 -10.57 -23.65 -27.39
N ILE A 84 -11.09 -22.88 -26.43
CA ILE A 84 -11.55 -23.41 -25.14
C ILE A 84 -12.64 -24.47 -25.29
N LEU A 85 -13.58 -24.30 -26.23
CA LEU A 85 -14.63 -25.31 -26.48
C LEU A 85 -14.14 -26.54 -27.26
N ALA A 86 -12.97 -26.48 -27.89
CA ALA A 86 -12.33 -27.64 -28.51
C ALA A 86 -11.56 -28.51 -27.50
N MET A 87 -11.34 -28.00 -26.29
CA MET A 87 -10.56 -28.68 -25.25
C MET A 87 -11.20 -30.00 -24.82
N GLU A 88 -12.52 -30.06 -24.71
CA GLU A 88 -13.26 -31.28 -24.32
C GLU A 88 -13.01 -32.43 -25.30
N LYS A 89 -13.15 -32.17 -26.60
CA LYS A 89 -12.87 -33.15 -27.65
C LYS A 89 -11.41 -33.61 -27.62
N LEU A 90 -10.48 -32.66 -27.44
CA LEU A 90 -9.04 -32.95 -27.39
C LEU A 90 -8.69 -33.84 -26.18
N LEU A 91 -9.19 -33.49 -24.99
CA LEU A 91 -8.99 -34.28 -23.78
C LEU A 91 -9.62 -35.68 -23.90
N GLY A 92 -10.77 -35.80 -24.57
CA GLY A 92 -11.40 -37.09 -24.88
C GLY A 92 -10.57 -37.97 -25.81
N VAL A 93 -9.80 -37.38 -26.73
CA VAL A 93 -8.84 -38.16 -27.55
C VAL A 93 -7.64 -38.56 -26.70
N LEU A 94 -7.05 -37.63 -25.95
CA LEU A 94 -5.89 -37.87 -25.11
C LEU A 94 -6.13 -38.93 -24.03
N SER A 95 -7.35 -39.03 -23.50
CA SER A 95 -7.70 -40.04 -22.49
C SER A 95 -7.72 -41.48 -23.00
N THR A 96 -7.71 -41.67 -24.33
CA THR A 96 -7.62 -42.99 -24.96
C THR A 96 -6.18 -43.44 -25.24
N LEU A 97 -5.20 -42.55 -25.02
CA LEU A 97 -3.79 -42.78 -25.33
C LEU A 97 -3.00 -43.16 -24.07
N ASP A 98 -1.91 -43.92 -24.25
CA ASP A 98 -0.90 -44.09 -23.20
C ASP A 98 0.06 -42.89 -23.21
N LEU A 99 -0.18 -41.95 -22.29
CA LEU A 99 0.63 -40.74 -22.14
C LEU A 99 1.85 -40.95 -21.22
N GLY A 100 2.04 -42.16 -20.67
CA GLY A 100 3.12 -42.46 -19.72
C GLY A 100 3.19 -41.47 -18.55
N ASN A 101 4.35 -40.86 -18.35
CA ASN A 101 4.60 -39.86 -17.30
C ASN A 101 4.54 -38.40 -17.81
N ALA A 102 3.96 -38.16 -18.99
CA ALA A 102 3.87 -36.82 -19.54
C ALA A 102 3.13 -35.87 -18.59
N VAL A 103 3.63 -34.64 -18.44
CA VAL A 103 2.92 -33.56 -17.76
C VAL A 103 1.97 -32.91 -18.77
N LEU A 104 0.69 -32.84 -18.42
CA LEU A 104 -0.30 -32.17 -19.23
C LEU A 104 -0.49 -30.74 -18.72
N THR A 105 -0.60 -29.76 -19.61
CA THR A 105 -0.92 -28.37 -19.24
C THR A 105 -1.68 -27.69 -20.37
N ASP A 106 -2.35 -26.58 -20.09
CA ASP A 106 -3.18 -25.86 -21.04
C ASP A 106 -2.96 -24.33 -20.98
N VAL A 107 -3.56 -23.60 -21.91
CA VAL A 107 -3.55 -22.11 -21.94
C VAL A 107 -4.95 -21.48 -21.99
N GLY A 108 -6.00 -22.29 -21.77
CA GLY A 108 -7.39 -21.86 -21.87
C GLY A 108 -7.75 -20.78 -20.85
N SER A 109 -8.69 -19.91 -21.20
CA SER A 109 -9.06 -18.73 -20.41
C SER A 109 -10.16 -18.97 -19.36
N ALA A 110 -10.70 -20.18 -19.27
CA ALA A 110 -11.71 -20.59 -18.29
C ALA A 110 -11.33 -21.94 -17.65
N LYS A 111 -10.80 -21.91 -16.43
CA LYS A 111 -10.18 -23.08 -15.78
C LYS A 111 -11.22 -24.09 -15.32
N GLY A 112 -12.39 -23.66 -14.86
CA GLY A 112 -13.47 -24.56 -14.48
C GLY A 112 -13.96 -25.39 -15.65
N ASN A 113 -13.99 -24.82 -16.87
CA ASN A 113 -14.33 -25.56 -18.08
C ASN A 113 -13.30 -26.64 -18.41
N VAL A 114 -12.01 -26.29 -18.43
CA VAL A 114 -10.94 -27.24 -18.78
C VAL A 114 -10.81 -28.36 -17.74
N VAL A 115 -10.85 -28.02 -16.45
CA VAL A 115 -10.73 -29.00 -15.36
C VAL A 115 -11.91 -29.97 -15.35
N ARG A 116 -13.14 -29.49 -15.61
CA ARG A 116 -14.31 -30.35 -15.77
C ARG A 116 -14.17 -31.28 -16.97
N ALA A 117 -13.76 -30.75 -18.13
CA ALA A 117 -13.53 -31.56 -19.33
C ALA A 117 -12.47 -32.64 -19.10
N ALA A 118 -11.39 -32.32 -18.37
CA ALA A 118 -10.36 -33.31 -18.03
C ALA A 118 -10.92 -34.40 -17.09
N ARG A 119 -11.71 -34.02 -16.09
CA ARG A 119 -12.36 -34.96 -15.17
C ARG A 119 -13.33 -35.89 -15.91
N GLU A 120 -14.12 -35.36 -16.82
CA GLU A 120 -15.09 -36.14 -17.61
C GLU A 120 -14.39 -37.11 -18.57
N ALA A 121 -13.32 -36.67 -19.24
CA ALA A 121 -12.58 -37.48 -20.20
C ALA A 121 -11.77 -38.62 -19.55
N PHE A 122 -11.14 -38.37 -18.40
CA PHE A 122 -10.25 -39.32 -17.72
C PHE A 122 -10.91 -40.02 -16.51
N GLY A 123 -12.16 -39.69 -16.17
CA GLY A 123 -12.88 -40.16 -14.98
C GLY A 123 -12.46 -39.49 -13.67
N ALA A 124 -11.23 -38.99 -13.60
CA ALA A 124 -10.69 -38.12 -12.56
C ALA A 124 -9.72 -37.12 -13.21
N VAL A 125 -9.40 -36.01 -12.54
CA VAL A 125 -8.38 -35.09 -13.06
C VAL A 125 -7.02 -35.79 -12.95
N PRO A 126 -6.24 -35.91 -14.04
CA PRO A 126 -4.92 -36.54 -13.97
C PRO A 126 -4.01 -35.80 -12.97
N VAL A 127 -3.32 -36.52 -12.08
CA VAL A 127 -2.45 -35.91 -11.05
C VAL A 127 -1.30 -35.09 -11.66
N ARG A 128 -0.88 -35.41 -12.89
CA ARG A 128 0.14 -34.66 -13.66
C ARG A 128 -0.46 -33.64 -14.62
N PHE A 129 -1.72 -33.24 -14.43
CA PHE A 129 -2.33 -32.13 -15.14
C PHE A 129 -2.17 -30.83 -14.33
N VAL A 130 -1.54 -29.82 -14.95
CA VAL A 130 -1.31 -28.50 -14.37
C VAL A 130 -2.02 -27.46 -15.25
N PRO A 131 -3.25 -27.05 -14.91
CA PRO A 131 -3.97 -26.08 -15.72
C PRO A 131 -3.30 -24.70 -15.65
N GLY A 132 -3.22 -24.00 -16.78
CA GLY A 132 -2.50 -22.74 -16.91
C GLY A 132 -3.23 -21.73 -17.79
N HIS A 133 -3.08 -20.44 -17.51
CA HIS A 133 -3.66 -19.37 -18.33
C HIS A 133 -2.67 -18.20 -18.46
N PRO A 134 -2.03 -18.02 -19.63
CA PRO A 134 -1.21 -16.86 -19.90
C PRO A 134 -2.10 -15.63 -20.16
N ILE A 135 -1.91 -14.57 -19.39
CA ILE A 135 -2.53 -13.26 -19.58
C ILE A 135 -1.68 -12.46 -20.57
N ALA A 136 -1.62 -12.96 -21.80
CA ALA A 136 -0.89 -12.37 -22.91
C ALA A 136 -1.70 -12.56 -24.20
N GLY A 137 -1.59 -11.61 -25.13
CA GLY A 137 -2.32 -11.68 -26.39
C GLY A 137 -1.98 -10.52 -27.31
N SER A 138 -2.33 -10.68 -28.58
CA SER A 138 -2.21 -9.67 -29.62
C SER A 138 -3.45 -9.77 -30.52
N GLU A 139 -3.76 -8.68 -31.22
CA GLU A 139 -4.71 -8.64 -32.33
C GLU A 139 -4.25 -9.50 -33.54
N GLN A 140 -2.99 -9.93 -33.56
CA GLN A 140 -2.44 -10.83 -34.57
C GLN A 140 -2.77 -12.29 -34.24
N SER A 141 -3.03 -13.11 -35.26
CA SER A 141 -3.44 -14.50 -35.11
C SER A 141 -2.61 -15.43 -36.01
N GLY A 142 -2.73 -16.74 -35.77
CA GLY A 142 -2.01 -17.77 -36.53
C GLY A 142 -0.55 -17.97 -36.11
N VAL A 143 0.09 -18.95 -36.75
CA VAL A 143 1.48 -19.35 -36.44
C VAL A 143 2.51 -18.28 -36.81
N GLU A 144 2.23 -17.48 -37.84
CA GLU A 144 3.11 -16.39 -38.29
C GLU A 144 3.27 -15.29 -37.24
N ALA A 145 2.26 -15.11 -36.38
CA ALA A 145 2.29 -14.18 -35.26
C ALA A 145 3.11 -14.69 -34.05
N SER A 146 3.69 -15.90 -34.12
CA SER A 146 4.43 -16.50 -33.02
C SER A 146 5.66 -15.68 -32.62
N ASN A 147 5.68 -15.22 -31.37
CA ASN A 147 6.71 -14.38 -30.80
C ASN A 147 7.31 -15.03 -29.55
N ALA A 148 8.59 -15.39 -29.61
CA ALA A 148 9.32 -16.00 -28.48
C ALA A 148 9.36 -15.12 -27.22
N GLN A 149 9.09 -13.82 -27.38
CA GLN A 149 9.11 -12.83 -26.30
C GLN A 149 7.72 -12.45 -25.80
N LEU A 150 6.66 -13.09 -26.29
CA LEU A 150 5.27 -12.74 -25.99
C LEU A 150 4.98 -12.70 -24.49
N PHE A 151 5.55 -13.65 -23.73
CA PHE A 151 5.23 -13.81 -22.30
C PHE A 151 6.14 -13.03 -21.36
N ARG A 152 7.18 -12.35 -21.88
CA ARG A 152 8.07 -11.57 -21.02
C ARG A 152 7.28 -10.49 -20.29
N ARG A 153 7.39 -10.46 -18.95
CA ARG A 153 6.67 -9.55 -18.04
C ARG A 153 5.14 -9.61 -18.15
N HIS A 154 4.62 -10.70 -18.68
CA HIS A 154 3.18 -10.99 -18.65
C HIS A 154 2.89 -12.03 -17.57
N LYS A 155 1.67 -11.99 -17.03
CA LYS A 155 1.26 -12.94 -16.00
C LYS A 155 0.89 -14.28 -16.60
N VAL A 156 1.26 -15.34 -15.92
CA VAL A 156 0.71 -16.68 -16.18
C VAL A 156 0.12 -17.19 -14.88
N ILE A 157 -1.16 -17.55 -14.91
CA ILE A 157 -1.86 -18.07 -13.74
C ILE A 157 -1.89 -19.59 -13.85
N LEU A 158 -1.22 -20.28 -12.92
CA LEU A 158 -1.37 -21.72 -12.75
C LEU A 158 -2.45 -21.99 -11.71
N THR A 159 -3.30 -23.00 -11.98
CA THR A 159 -4.36 -23.39 -11.05
C THR A 159 -4.21 -24.84 -10.61
N PRO A 160 -3.18 -25.16 -9.79
CA PRO A 160 -2.99 -26.50 -9.28
C PRO A 160 -4.17 -26.91 -8.39
N LEU A 161 -4.59 -28.17 -8.52
CA LEU A 161 -5.58 -28.81 -7.66
C LEU A 161 -4.88 -29.39 -6.41
N PRO A 162 -5.62 -29.69 -5.33
CA PRO A 162 -5.06 -30.34 -4.14
C PRO A 162 -4.28 -31.62 -4.43
N GLU A 163 -4.73 -32.37 -5.44
CA GLU A 163 -4.12 -33.62 -5.91
C GLU A 163 -3.02 -33.45 -6.99
N THR A 164 -2.72 -32.22 -7.42
CA THR A 164 -1.69 -31.97 -8.46
C THR A 164 -0.30 -32.35 -7.93
N ASP A 165 0.40 -33.16 -8.72
CA ASP A 165 1.78 -33.59 -8.46
C ASP A 165 2.73 -32.39 -8.38
N ALA A 166 3.48 -32.29 -7.28
CA ALA A 166 4.36 -31.16 -7.02
C ALA A 166 5.53 -31.05 -8.02
N ALA A 167 6.01 -32.18 -8.56
CA ALA A 167 7.07 -32.17 -9.56
C ALA A 167 6.54 -31.72 -10.92
N ALA A 168 5.33 -32.14 -11.30
CA ALA A 168 4.64 -31.66 -12.50
C ALA A 168 4.40 -30.14 -12.43
N LEU A 169 3.94 -29.63 -11.28
CA LEU A 169 3.75 -28.20 -11.06
C LEU A 169 5.07 -27.44 -11.21
N ALA A 170 6.15 -27.91 -10.58
CA ALA A 170 7.46 -27.28 -10.66
C ALA A 170 8.02 -27.24 -12.09
N VAL A 171 7.73 -28.26 -12.90
CA VAL A 171 8.08 -28.29 -14.33
C VAL A 171 7.36 -27.18 -15.07
N VAL A 172 6.02 -27.10 -14.98
CA VAL A 172 5.25 -26.10 -15.72
C VAL A 172 5.56 -24.67 -15.26
N ASP A 173 5.72 -24.46 -13.96
CA ASP A 173 6.11 -23.18 -13.38
C ASP A 173 7.45 -22.69 -13.94
N ARG A 174 8.46 -23.56 -13.97
CA ARG A 174 9.77 -23.22 -14.53
C ARG A 174 9.71 -22.93 -16.03
N LEU A 175 8.94 -23.71 -16.81
CA LEU A 175 8.79 -23.45 -18.25
C LEU A 175 8.26 -22.03 -18.51
N TRP A 176 7.27 -21.57 -17.75
CA TRP A 176 6.75 -20.20 -17.89
C TRP A 176 7.74 -19.14 -17.37
N SER A 177 8.35 -19.38 -16.21
CA SER A 177 9.30 -18.45 -15.59
C SER A 177 10.51 -18.17 -16.49
N GLU A 178 11.03 -19.18 -17.18
CA GLU A 178 12.17 -19.05 -18.10
C GLU A 178 11.81 -18.31 -19.40
N LEU A 179 10.53 -18.29 -19.78
CA LEU A 179 10.03 -17.40 -20.84
C LEU A 179 9.91 -15.94 -20.37
N GLY A 180 10.31 -15.66 -19.12
CA GLY A 180 10.26 -14.35 -18.48
C GLY A 180 8.86 -13.95 -18.02
N ALA A 181 7.96 -14.92 -17.83
CA ALA A 181 6.61 -14.68 -17.33
C ALA A 181 6.58 -14.58 -15.80
N ASP A 182 5.65 -13.77 -15.28
CA ASP A 182 5.37 -13.71 -13.84
C ASP A 182 4.34 -14.78 -13.49
N VAL A 183 4.80 -15.89 -12.91
CA VAL A 183 3.92 -17.01 -12.56
C VAL A 183 3.22 -16.75 -11.22
N GLU A 184 1.89 -16.81 -11.22
CA GLU A 184 1.05 -16.73 -10.02
C GLU A 184 0.19 -17.99 -9.88
N HIS A 185 -0.12 -18.39 -8.65
CA HIS A 185 -0.97 -19.56 -8.39
C HIS A 185 -2.34 -19.11 -7.87
N MET A 186 -3.41 -19.74 -8.36
CA MET A 186 -4.78 -19.40 -7.98
C MET A 186 -5.68 -20.64 -7.95
N GLN A 187 -6.71 -20.64 -7.10
CA GLN A 187 -7.75 -21.68 -7.17
C GLN A 187 -8.58 -21.54 -8.45
N VAL A 188 -9.09 -22.65 -8.97
CA VAL A 188 -9.83 -22.71 -10.24
C VAL A 188 -11.06 -21.79 -10.23
N GLU A 189 -11.85 -21.86 -9.16
CA GLU A 189 -13.07 -21.05 -9.02
C GLU A 189 -12.72 -19.57 -8.90
N ARG A 190 -11.66 -19.25 -8.15
CA ARG A 190 -11.20 -17.87 -7.96
C ARG A 190 -10.68 -17.27 -9.26
N HIS A 191 -9.98 -18.06 -10.07
CA HIS A 191 -9.53 -17.66 -11.40
C HIS A 191 -10.73 -17.23 -12.25
N ASP A 192 -11.72 -18.11 -12.39
CA ASP A 192 -12.87 -17.85 -13.24
C ASP A 192 -13.69 -16.64 -12.78
N GLU A 193 -13.83 -16.43 -11.46
CA GLU A 193 -14.44 -15.22 -10.89
C GLU A 193 -13.67 -13.94 -11.21
N VAL A 194 -12.35 -13.95 -11.02
CA VAL A 194 -11.51 -12.77 -11.26
C VAL A 194 -11.51 -12.41 -12.74
N LEU A 195 -11.39 -13.39 -13.64
CA LEU A 195 -11.40 -13.15 -15.08
C LEU A 195 -12.78 -12.74 -15.59
N ALA A 196 -13.87 -13.25 -14.99
CA ALA A 196 -15.22 -12.76 -15.27
C ALA A 196 -15.35 -11.25 -15.01
N ALA A 197 -14.85 -10.78 -13.86
CA ALA A 197 -14.92 -9.36 -13.48
C ALA A 197 -13.95 -8.45 -14.24
N THR A 198 -12.72 -8.91 -14.47
CA THR A 198 -11.63 -8.06 -14.98
C THR A 198 -11.42 -8.13 -16.48
N SER A 199 -11.93 -9.18 -17.14
CA SER A 199 -11.75 -9.41 -18.58
C SER A 199 -13.07 -9.62 -19.29
N HIS A 200 -13.89 -10.59 -18.87
CA HIS A 200 -15.07 -11.00 -19.63
C HIS A 200 -16.18 -9.95 -19.60
N LEU A 201 -16.58 -9.48 -18.42
CA LEU A 201 -17.63 -8.46 -18.32
C LEU A 201 -17.27 -7.18 -19.08
N PRO A 202 -16.05 -6.61 -18.98
CA PRO A 202 -15.64 -5.48 -19.82
C PRO A 202 -15.84 -5.71 -21.33
N HIS A 203 -15.46 -6.89 -21.85
CA HIS A 203 -15.68 -7.21 -23.26
C HIS A 203 -17.18 -7.31 -23.59
N LEU A 204 -17.96 -7.98 -22.73
CA LEU A 204 -19.40 -8.11 -22.92
C LEU A 204 -20.10 -6.75 -22.98
N LEU A 205 -19.72 -5.82 -22.08
CA LEU A 205 -20.24 -4.45 -22.05
C LEU A 205 -19.79 -3.64 -23.28
N ALA A 206 -18.54 -3.80 -23.72
CA ALA A 206 -18.04 -3.12 -24.91
C ALA A 206 -18.76 -3.59 -26.18
N PHE A 207 -18.90 -4.91 -26.39
CA PHE A 207 -19.67 -5.48 -27.50
C PHE A 207 -21.13 -5.02 -27.45
N GLY A 208 -21.77 -5.11 -26.27
CA GLY A 208 -23.17 -4.71 -26.09
C GLY A 208 -23.41 -3.23 -26.37
N LEU A 209 -22.50 -2.34 -25.95
CA LEU A 209 -22.61 -0.90 -26.21
C LEU A 209 -22.48 -0.59 -27.71
N VAL A 210 -21.49 -1.18 -28.39
CA VAL A 210 -21.28 -0.97 -29.83
C VAL A 210 -22.47 -1.50 -30.64
N ASP A 211 -22.95 -2.70 -30.33
CA ASP A 211 -24.11 -3.30 -30.99
C ASP A 211 -25.40 -2.49 -30.75
N SER A 212 -25.62 -2.01 -29.52
CA SER A 212 -26.78 -1.15 -29.19
C SER A 212 -26.81 0.15 -29.99
N LEU A 213 -25.64 0.78 -30.21
CA LEU A 213 -25.55 2.01 -30.99
C LEU A 213 -25.65 1.75 -32.49
N ALA A 214 -25.09 0.65 -32.98
CA ALA A 214 -25.16 0.27 -34.40
C ALA A 214 -26.59 -0.06 -34.87
N LYS A 215 -27.52 -0.37 -33.95
CA LYS A 215 -28.92 -0.67 -34.26
C LYS A 215 -29.84 0.56 -34.36
N ARG A 216 -29.33 1.78 -34.09
CA ARG A 216 -30.14 3.00 -34.17
C ARG A 216 -30.27 3.46 -35.63
N ASN A 217 -31.19 4.39 -35.93
CA ASN A 217 -31.34 4.90 -37.30
C ASN A 217 -30.36 6.05 -37.64
N GLU A 218 -29.65 6.59 -36.63
CA GLU A 218 -28.79 7.79 -36.72
C GLU A 218 -27.28 7.45 -36.60
N ASN A 219 -26.90 6.22 -36.95
CA ASN A 219 -25.57 5.65 -36.64
C ASN A 219 -24.39 6.51 -37.08
N LEU A 220 -24.48 7.11 -38.27
CA LEU A 220 -23.40 7.93 -38.83
C LEU A 220 -23.16 9.22 -38.04
N GLU A 221 -24.16 9.78 -37.39
CA GLU A 221 -23.99 10.99 -36.57
C GLU A 221 -23.46 10.65 -35.18
N ILE A 222 -23.96 9.57 -34.57
CA ILE A 222 -23.52 9.12 -33.24
C ILE A 222 -22.01 8.80 -33.23
N PHE A 223 -21.51 8.08 -34.24
CA PHE A 223 -20.08 7.77 -34.33
C PHE A 223 -19.23 8.99 -34.73
N ARG A 224 -19.79 10.01 -35.39
CA ARG A 224 -19.06 11.26 -35.70
C ARG A 224 -18.77 12.12 -34.47
N TYR A 225 -19.61 12.06 -33.45
CA TYR A 225 -19.41 12.77 -32.18
C TYR A 225 -18.72 11.94 -31.10
N ALA A 226 -18.36 10.69 -31.40
CA ALA A 226 -17.62 9.83 -30.49
C ALA A 226 -16.23 10.41 -30.21
N ALA A 227 -16.03 10.93 -29.00
CA ALA A 227 -14.75 11.45 -28.53
C ALA A 227 -13.83 10.32 -28.01
N GLY A 228 -12.63 10.70 -27.54
CA GLY A 228 -11.61 9.75 -27.06
C GLY A 228 -12.11 8.73 -26.04
N GLY A 229 -12.99 9.13 -25.12
CA GLY A 229 -13.53 8.21 -24.09
C GLY A 229 -14.37 7.06 -24.67
N PHE A 230 -15.14 7.30 -25.73
CA PHE A 230 -15.90 6.24 -26.41
C PHE A 230 -14.95 5.26 -27.10
N ARG A 231 -13.95 5.79 -27.82
CA ARG A 231 -12.94 4.97 -28.50
C ARG A 231 -12.16 4.10 -27.51
N ASP A 232 -11.76 4.64 -26.37
CA ASP A 232 -10.97 3.91 -25.38
C ASP A 232 -11.78 2.80 -24.71
N PHE A 233 -13.06 3.06 -24.38
CA PHE A 233 -13.95 2.06 -23.79
C PHE A 233 -14.31 0.94 -24.77
N THR A 234 -14.58 1.30 -26.05
CA THR A 234 -15.01 0.34 -27.08
C THR A 234 -13.87 -0.33 -27.84
N ARG A 235 -12.60 0.07 -27.60
CA ARG A 235 -11.42 -0.50 -28.28
C ARG A 235 -11.38 -2.02 -28.24
N ILE A 236 -11.76 -2.62 -27.11
CA ILE A 236 -11.72 -4.07 -26.91
C ILE A 236 -12.86 -4.83 -27.62
N ALA A 237 -13.90 -4.14 -28.09
CA ALA A 237 -14.94 -4.75 -28.94
C ALA A 237 -14.43 -5.08 -30.36
N GLY A 238 -13.21 -4.65 -30.71
CA GLY A 238 -12.52 -5.08 -31.94
C GLY A 238 -11.87 -6.47 -31.85
N SER A 239 -11.99 -7.16 -30.71
CA SER A 239 -11.45 -8.51 -30.51
C SER A 239 -12.22 -9.58 -31.28
N ASP A 240 -11.63 -10.77 -31.46
CA ASP A 240 -12.24 -11.87 -32.22
C ASP A 240 -13.59 -12.34 -31.62
N PRO A 241 -14.71 -12.29 -32.38
CA PRO A 241 -16.03 -12.60 -31.85
C PRO A 241 -16.25 -14.09 -31.56
N VAL A 242 -15.57 -15.01 -32.25
CA VAL A 242 -15.71 -16.45 -32.04
C VAL A 242 -15.04 -16.87 -30.74
N MET A 243 -13.81 -16.37 -30.51
CA MET A 243 -13.10 -16.56 -29.25
C MET A 243 -13.92 -16.05 -28.06
N TRP A 244 -14.50 -14.85 -28.15
CA TRP A 244 -15.29 -14.27 -27.06
C TRP A 244 -16.62 -14.99 -26.84
N HIS A 245 -17.29 -15.43 -27.90
CA HIS A 245 -18.44 -16.33 -27.81
C HIS A 245 -18.10 -17.57 -26.96
N ASP A 246 -17.00 -18.24 -27.28
CA ASP A 246 -16.58 -19.46 -26.60
C ASP A 246 -16.22 -19.21 -25.13
N ILE A 247 -15.55 -18.09 -24.84
CA ILE A 247 -15.19 -17.68 -23.47
C ILE A 247 -16.44 -17.44 -22.61
N PHE A 248 -17.44 -16.73 -23.15
CA PHE A 248 -18.68 -16.47 -22.41
C PHE A 248 -19.46 -17.75 -22.11
N LEU A 249 -19.45 -18.72 -23.02
CA LEU A 249 -20.07 -20.03 -22.78
C LEU A 249 -19.27 -20.87 -21.78
N ALA A 250 -17.94 -20.88 -21.89
CA ALA A 250 -17.05 -21.65 -21.03
C ALA A 250 -17.07 -21.16 -19.56
N ASN A 251 -17.12 -19.85 -19.35
CA ASN A 251 -17.18 -19.23 -18.02
C ASN A 251 -18.56 -18.62 -17.68
N ARG A 252 -19.63 -19.24 -18.19
CA ARG A 252 -21.01 -18.71 -18.13
C ARG A 252 -21.44 -18.31 -16.72
N GLU A 253 -21.23 -19.17 -15.73
CA GLU A 253 -21.76 -18.94 -14.38
C GLU A 253 -21.11 -17.73 -13.70
N ALA A 254 -19.79 -17.58 -13.77
CA ALA A 254 -19.11 -16.43 -13.18
C ALA A 254 -19.46 -15.14 -13.94
N VAL A 255 -19.52 -15.19 -15.27
CA VAL A 255 -19.93 -14.04 -16.11
C VAL A 255 -21.32 -13.56 -15.75
N LEU A 256 -22.30 -14.46 -15.59
CA LEU A 256 -23.67 -14.10 -15.20
C LEU A 256 -23.71 -13.46 -13.80
N ARG A 257 -23.03 -14.04 -12.80
CA ARG A 257 -22.96 -13.45 -11.44
C ARG A 257 -22.39 -12.04 -11.45
N THR A 258 -21.30 -11.81 -12.18
CA THR A 258 -20.69 -10.49 -12.29
C THR A 258 -21.58 -9.51 -13.06
N LEU A 259 -22.24 -9.97 -14.14
CA LEU A 259 -23.18 -9.15 -14.89
C LEU A 259 -24.38 -8.71 -14.04
N ASP A 260 -24.95 -9.60 -13.23
CA ASP A 260 -26.06 -9.28 -12.34
C ASP A 260 -25.64 -8.26 -11.26
N THR A 261 -24.43 -8.39 -10.73
CA THR A 261 -23.85 -7.43 -9.79
C THR A 261 -23.71 -6.05 -10.45
N PHE A 262 -23.12 -5.99 -11.64
CA PHE A 262 -22.96 -4.74 -12.39
C PHE A 262 -24.30 -4.11 -12.75
N ARG A 263 -25.30 -4.93 -13.11
CA ARG A 263 -26.65 -4.45 -13.39
C ARG A 263 -27.28 -3.80 -12.17
N SER A 264 -27.15 -4.40 -10.98
CA SER A 264 -27.63 -3.79 -9.74
C SER A 264 -26.96 -2.44 -9.46
N ASP A 265 -25.65 -2.33 -9.68
CA ASP A 265 -24.91 -1.07 -9.52
C ASP A 265 -25.35 -0.01 -10.55
N LEU A 266 -25.61 -0.43 -11.79
CA LEU A 266 -26.10 0.44 -12.86
C LEU A 266 -27.54 0.91 -12.59
N ASP A 267 -28.40 0.04 -12.08
CA ASP A 267 -29.77 0.38 -11.68
C ASP A 267 -29.75 1.41 -10.53
N ALA A 268 -28.85 1.24 -9.54
CA ALA A 268 -28.65 2.23 -8.48
C ALA A 268 -28.15 3.59 -9.00
N LEU A 269 -27.28 3.61 -10.02
CA LEU A 269 -26.87 4.85 -10.69
C LEU A 269 -28.02 5.47 -11.49
N ARG A 270 -28.81 4.65 -12.19
CA ARG A 270 -30.00 5.10 -12.92
C ARG A 270 -31.00 5.77 -11.98
N ASP A 271 -31.26 5.16 -10.82
CA ASP A 271 -32.16 5.70 -9.81
C ASP A 271 -31.64 7.02 -9.22
N ALA A 272 -30.32 7.12 -8.96
CA ALA A 272 -29.69 8.36 -8.50
C ALA A 272 -29.84 9.50 -9.53
N VAL A 273 -29.68 9.20 -10.82
CA VAL A 273 -29.90 10.18 -11.90
C VAL A 273 -31.38 10.60 -11.96
N ASP A 274 -32.30 9.64 -11.92
CA ASP A 274 -33.75 9.87 -11.98
C ASP A 274 -34.24 10.74 -10.80
N ALA A 275 -33.70 10.50 -9.61
CA ALA A 275 -34.01 11.24 -8.39
C ALA A 275 -33.25 12.57 -8.26
N GLY A 276 -32.25 12.85 -9.12
CA GLY A 276 -31.36 14.00 -8.98
C GLY A 276 -30.45 13.94 -7.73
N ASP A 277 -30.13 12.74 -7.23
CA ASP A 277 -29.28 12.54 -6.06
C ASP A 277 -27.79 12.78 -6.39
N GLY A 278 -27.39 14.04 -6.34
CA GLY A 278 -26.00 14.45 -6.56
C GLY A 278 -25.01 13.84 -5.56
N HIS A 279 -25.43 13.52 -4.34
CA HIS A 279 -24.55 12.96 -3.32
C HIS A 279 -24.20 11.51 -3.63
N GLN A 280 -25.18 10.69 -4.00
CA GLN A 280 -24.95 9.31 -4.43
C GLN A 280 -24.07 9.27 -5.69
N LEU A 281 -24.34 10.12 -6.69
CA LEU A 281 -23.55 10.21 -7.92
C LEU A 281 -22.09 10.58 -7.63
N LEU A 282 -21.85 11.65 -6.88
CA LEU A 282 -20.49 12.06 -6.48
C LEU A 282 -19.78 10.97 -5.68
N GLY A 283 -20.50 10.26 -4.81
CA GLY A 283 -19.96 9.14 -4.06
C GLY A 283 -19.48 8.00 -4.95
N VAL A 284 -20.31 7.56 -5.92
CA VAL A 284 -19.92 6.50 -6.87
C VAL A 284 -18.74 6.95 -7.74
N PHE A 285 -18.78 8.15 -8.29
CA PHE A 285 -17.72 8.66 -9.17
C PHE A 285 -16.39 8.83 -8.43
N THR A 286 -16.44 9.33 -7.20
CA THR A 286 -15.25 9.47 -6.35
C THR A 286 -14.64 8.11 -6.05
N ARG A 287 -15.44 7.12 -5.63
CA ARG A 287 -14.95 5.75 -5.39
C ARG A 287 -14.34 5.14 -6.65
N ALA A 288 -15.00 5.29 -7.80
CA ALA A 288 -14.49 4.78 -9.08
C ALA A 288 -13.15 5.44 -9.48
N ARG A 289 -13.04 6.78 -9.33
CA ARG A 289 -11.80 7.52 -9.59
C ARG A 289 -10.67 7.06 -8.67
N VAL A 290 -10.94 6.95 -7.37
CA VAL A 290 -9.95 6.56 -6.36
C VAL A 290 -9.50 5.12 -6.57
N ALA A 291 -10.42 4.20 -6.83
CA ALA A 291 -10.09 2.83 -7.19
C ALA A 291 -9.18 2.79 -8.41
N ARG A 292 -9.50 3.55 -9.47
CA ARG A 292 -8.65 3.66 -10.68
C ARG A 292 -7.26 4.23 -10.38
N GLU A 293 -7.17 5.32 -9.61
CA GLU A 293 -5.89 5.91 -9.22
C GLU A 293 -5.06 4.94 -8.37
N HIS A 294 -5.70 4.21 -7.46
CA HIS A 294 -5.07 3.16 -6.66
C HIS A 294 -4.57 1.99 -7.51
N PHE A 295 -5.39 1.46 -8.42
CA PHE A 295 -4.97 0.43 -9.38
C PHE A 295 -3.84 0.93 -10.28
N GLY A 296 -3.91 2.17 -10.75
CA GLY A 296 -2.83 2.83 -11.49
C GLY A 296 -1.54 2.86 -10.69
N LYS A 297 -1.59 3.19 -9.40
CA LYS A 297 -0.44 3.15 -8.48
C LYS A 297 0.05 1.74 -8.20
N ILE A 298 -0.82 0.73 -8.10
CA ILE A 298 -0.40 -0.69 -7.95
C ILE A 298 0.32 -1.17 -9.22
N LEU A 299 -0.24 -0.88 -10.40
CA LEU A 299 0.38 -1.24 -11.68
C LEU A 299 1.70 -0.49 -11.89
N ALA A 300 1.74 0.81 -11.56
CA ALA A 300 2.95 1.62 -11.62
C ALA A 300 3.98 1.22 -10.55
N ARG A 301 3.55 0.92 -9.31
CA ARG A 301 4.42 0.36 -8.25
C ARG A 301 4.94 -0.99 -8.66
N ARG A 302 4.19 -1.85 -9.36
CA ARG A 302 4.72 -3.12 -9.90
C ARG A 302 5.78 -2.90 -10.98
N ALA A 303 5.55 -1.98 -11.93
CA ALA A 303 6.58 -1.55 -12.86
C ALA A 303 7.82 -0.93 -12.17
N TYR A 304 7.64 -0.39 -10.95
CA TYR A 304 8.70 0.11 -10.09
C TYR A 304 9.31 -0.95 -9.17
N VAL A 305 8.56 -2.00 -8.78
CA VAL A 305 8.96 -3.11 -7.90
C VAL A 305 9.76 -4.15 -8.69
N ASP A 306 9.46 -4.33 -9.98
CA ASP A 306 10.35 -5.02 -10.92
C ASP A 306 11.66 -4.25 -11.15
N ARG A 307 11.68 -2.94 -10.83
CA ARG A 307 12.92 -2.17 -10.64
C ARG A 307 13.42 -2.18 -9.20
N ALA A 308 12.61 -2.48 -8.17
CA ALA A 308 12.96 -2.42 -6.75
C ALA A 308 13.52 -3.73 -6.19
N ALA A 309 13.70 -4.76 -7.03
CA ALA A 309 14.83 -5.65 -6.85
C ALA A 309 16.19 -4.89 -6.92
N ALA A 310 16.19 -3.60 -7.29
CA ALA A 310 17.34 -2.70 -7.18
C ALA A 310 17.14 -1.61 -6.10
N GLY A 311 17.88 -1.75 -4.99
CA GLY A 311 18.47 -0.66 -4.19
C GLY A 311 17.59 -0.01 -3.11
N ALA A 312 17.96 -0.20 -1.84
CA ALA A 312 17.50 0.64 -0.73
C ALA A 312 17.77 2.13 -1.00
N VAL A 313 16.75 3.00 -0.86
CA VAL A 313 16.90 4.45 -1.02
C VAL A 313 17.92 4.97 -0.01
N THR A 314 19.02 5.54 -0.50
CA THR A 314 20.10 6.09 0.32
C THR A 314 20.15 7.60 0.15
N PHE A 315 20.27 8.35 1.24
CA PHE A 315 20.53 9.79 1.20
C PHE A 315 22.03 10.06 1.39
N VAL A 316 22.53 11.10 0.73
CA VAL A 316 23.88 11.64 0.92
C VAL A 316 23.74 13.08 1.40
N ALA A 317 24.15 13.32 2.64
CA ALA A 317 24.11 14.63 3.28
C ALA A 317 25.52 15.21 3.38
N GLN A 318 25.72 16.40 2.80
CA GLN A 318 27.02 17.06 2.68
C GLN A 318 27.32 17.95 3.89
N PRO A 319 28.59 18.05 4.32
CA PRO A 319 29.03 18.93 5.41
C PRO A 319 28.63 20.38 5.25
N GLY A 320 28.28 21.04 6.35
CA GLY A 320 28.10 22.49 6.39
C GLY A 320 26.90 23.02 5.60
N GLY A 321 26.73 24.34 5.63
CA GLY A 321 25.55 25.04 5.12
C GLY A 321 25.13 26.13 6.09
N CYS A 322 24.17 26.95 5.68
CA CYS A 322 23.57 27.98 6.50
C CYS A 322 22.06 27.89 6.30
N VAL A 323 21.30 27.87 7.39
CA VAL A 323 19.86 27.65 7.35
C VAL A 323 19.15 28.99 7.40
N THR A 324 18.59 29.43 6.28
CA THR A 324 17.99 30.76 6.17
C THR A 324 16.66 30.75 5.44
N GLY A 325 15.86 31.79 5.66
CA GLY A 325 14.64 32.05 4.91
C GLY A 325 13.36 31.77 5.69
N ARG A 326 12.29 31.46 4.95
CA ARG A 326 10.95 31.20 5.50
C ARG A 326 10.44 29.88 4.94
N LEU A 327 9.97 28.99 5.80
CA LEU A 327 9.44 27.69 5.41
C LEU A 327 8.10 27.43 6.09
N ARG A 328 7.21 26.76 5.37
CA ARG A 328 6.04 26.10 5.94
C ARG A 328 6.19 24.60 5.76
N VAL A 329 6.34 23.89 6.88
CA VAL A 329 6.36 22.43 6.88
C VAL A 329 4.93 21.88 6.64
N PRO A 330 4.76 20.62 6.17
CA PRO A 330 3.45 19.99 6.02
C PRO A 330 2.69 19.89 7.34
N GLY A 331 1.40 19.63 7.22
CA GLY A 331 0.48 19.58 8.35
C GLY A 331 0.77 18.48 9.37
N ASP A 332 0.27 18.70 10.59
CA ASP A 332 0.35 17.73 11.68
C ASP A 332 -0.32 16.41 11.31
N LYS A 333 0.47 15.34 11.37
CA LYS A 333 0.03 13.96 11.10
C LYS A 333 -1.09 13.51 12.03
N SER A 334 -0.98 13.81 13.32
CA SER A 334 -1.95 13.37 14.34
C SER A 334 -3.32 14.02 14.15
N MET A 335 -3.34 15.30 13.80
CA MET A 335 -4.55 16.04 13.47
C MET A 335 -5.13 15.61 12.12
N SER A 336 -4.29 15.37 11.11
CA SER A 336 -4.74 14.89 9.80
C SER A 336 -5.55 13.59 9.90
N HIS A 337 -5.08 12.62 10.70
CA HIS A 337 -5.84 11.40 10.99
C HIS A 337 -7.21 11.68 11.63
N ARG A 338 -7.24 12.57 12.63
CA ARG A 338 -8.46 12.89 13.38
C ARG A 338 -9.44 13.75 12.58
N ALA A 339 -8.95 14.60 11.69
CA ALA A 339 -9.78 15.40 10.78
C ALA A 339 -10.59 14.48 9.87
N ILE A 340 -9.97 13.43 9.31
CA ILE A 340 -10.67 12.39 8.54
C ILE A 340 -11.68 11.67 9.43
N MET A 341 -11.24 11.15 10.58
CA MET A 341 -12.11 10.34 11.45
C MET A 341 -13.35 11.10 11.93
N LEU A 342 -13.15 12.29 12.49
CA LEU A 342 -14.23 13.08 13.05
C LEU A 342 -15.07 13.76 11.96
N GLY A 343 -14.44 14.23 10.87
CA GLY A 343 -15.16 14.77 9.71
C GLY A 343 -16.08 13.74 9.07
N SER A 344 -15.63 12.48 9.00
CA SER A 344 -16.44 11.37 8.48
C SER A 344 -17.64 11.05 9.36
N LEU A 345 -17.51 11.19 10.67
CA LEU A 345 -18.56 10.90 11.65
C LEU A 345 -19.48 12.09 11.94
N ALA A 346 -19.20 13.25 11.35
CA ALA A 346 -19.95 14.47 11.58
C ALA A 346 -21.23 14.54 10.72
N ASP A 347 -22.18 15.36 11.15
CA ASP A 347 -23.34 15.76 10.36
C ASP A 347 -22.95 16.97 9.49
N GLY A 348 -22.97 16.79 8.16
CA GLY A 348 -22.65 17.82 7.16
C GLY A 348 -21.26 17.68 6.52
N THR A 349 -20.81 18.71 5.80
CA THR A 349 -19.54 18.71 5.06
C THR A 349 -18.44 19.42 5.85
N THR A 350 -17.35 18.70 6.13
CA THR A 350 -16.16 19.21 6.82
C THR A 350 -15.09 19.60 5.81
N GLU A 351 -14.68 20.86 5.82
CA GLU A 351 -13.62 21.39 4.96
C GLU A 351 -12.28 21.36 5.70
N VAL A 352 -11.26 20.74 5.11
CA VAL A 352 -9.94 20.60 5.73
C VAL A 352 -8.89 21.25 4.86
N GLU A 353 -8.07 22.12 5.45
CA GLU A 353 -6.89 22.74 4.84
C GLU A 353 -5.62 22.34 5.59
N GLY A 354 -4.47 22.33 4.91
CA GLY A 354 -3.20 21.96 5.52
C GLY A 354 -3.04 20.46 5.80
N PHE A 355 -3.89 19.60 5.23
CA PHE A 355 -3.81 18.15 5.42
C PHE A 355 -2.46 17.57 4.98
N LEU A 356 -1.93 16.65 5.78
CA LEU A 356 -0.72 15.90 5.45
C LEU A 356 -1.01 14.83 4.38
N GLU A 357 -0.49 15.01 3.17
CA GLU A 357 -0.56 14.01 2.09
C GLU A 357 0.49 12.88 2.22
N GLY A 358 0.72 12.41 3.44
CA GLY A 358 1.60 11.28 3.75
C GLY A 358 0.87 9.94 3.64
N GLU A 359 1.60 8.86 3.35
CA GLU A 359 1.01 7.52 3.13
C GLU A 359 0.11 7.06 4.28
N ASP A 360 0.50 7.35 5.52
CA ASP A 360 -0.27 7.00 6.71
C ASP A 360 -1.64 7.69 6.75
N ALA A 361 -1.69 8.99 6.49
CA ALA A 361 -2.93 9.76 6.52
C ALA A 361 -3.82 9.42 5.31
N LEU A 362 -3.20 9.15 4.15
CA LEU A 362 -3.88 8.64 2.97
C LEU A 362 -4.49 7.25 3.19
N ALA A 363 -3.83 6.37 3.97
CA ALA A 363 -4.38 5.08 4.34
C ALA A 363 -5.63 5.22 5.24
N THR A 364 -5.63 6.18 6.18
CA THR A 364 -6.85 6.52 6.93
C THR A 364 -7.95 7.01 6.00
N LEU A 365 -7.62 7.90 5.07
CA LEU A 365 -8.57 8.47 4.13
C LEU A 365 -9.23 7.37 3.29
N GLN A 366 -8.42 6.43 2.78
CA GLN A 366 -8.91 5.28 2.04
C GLN A 366 -9.82 4.39 2.89
N ALA A 367 -9.45 4.11 4.14
CA ALA A 367 -10.28 3.32 5.05
C ALA A 367 -11.70 3.89 5.20
N PHE A 368 -11.83 5.21 5.35
CA PHE A 368 -13.16 5.85 5.45
C PHE A 368 -13.93 5.87 4.12
N ARG A 369 -13.23 5.99 2.98
CA ARG A 369 -13.87 5.80 1.66
C ARG A 369 -14.43 4.39 1.48
N ASP A 370 -13.66 3.39 1.90
CA ASP A 370 -14.06 1.98 1.84
C ASP A 370 -15.27 1.71 2.73
N MET A 371 -15.41 2.46 3.84
CA MET A 371 -16.58 2.43 4.73
C MET A 371 -17.73 3.35 4.28
N GLY A 372 -17.71 3.83 3.03
CA GLY A 372 -18.82 4.52 2.40
C GLY A 372 -18.85 6.04 2.54
N VAL A 373 -17.80 6.66 3.10
CA VAL A 373 -17.71 8.12 3.24
C VAL A 373 -17.23 8.76 1.94
N VAL A 374 -17.91 9.81 1.49
CA VAL A 374 -17.47 10.58 0.31
C VAL A 374 -16.44 11.61 0.78
N ILE A 375 -15.19 11.45 0.33
CA ILE A 375 -14.10 12.37 0.62
C ILE A 375 -13.51 12.85 -0.70
N GLU A 376 -13.55 14.15 -0.95
CA GLU A 376 -12.93 14.82 -2.09
C GLU A 376 -11.49 15.24 -1.74
N GLY A 377 -10.58 15.18 -2.72
CA GLY A 377 -9.15 15.41 -2.52
C GLY A 377 -8.37 14.19 -1.97
N PRO A 378 -7.21 14.38 -1.32
CA PRO A 378 -6.56 15.66 -1.08
C PRO A 378 -6.06 16.30 -2.38
N HIS A 379 -6.11 17.63 -2.44
CA HIS A 379 -5.45 18.43 -3.47
C HIS A 379 -4.69 19.59 -2.83
N HIS A 380 -3.37 19.49 -2.74
CA HIS A 380 -2.51 20.49 -2.08
C HIS A 380 -2.94 20.75 -0.63
N GLY A 381 -3.15 19.67 0.12
CA GLY A 381 -3.57 19.71 1.53
C GLY A 381 -5.02 20.11 1.75
N ARG A 382 -5.85 20.22 0.70
CA ARG A 382 -7.28 20.50 0.82
C ARG A 382 -8.15 19.26 0.64
N LEU A 383 -9.11 19.06 1.54
CA LEU A 383 -10.11 17.99 1.52
C LEU A 383 -11.51 18.56 1.75
N SER A 384 -12.52 17.93 1.16
CA SER A 384 -13.91 18.06 1.60
C SER A 384 -14.44 16.69 2.00
N ILE A 385 -14.89 16.55 3.25
CA ILE A 385 -15.37 15.29 3.81
C ILE A 385 -16.87 15.41 4.03
N HIS A 386 -17.66 14.63 3.29
CA HIS A 386 -19.11 14.58 3.47
C HIS A 386 -19.42 13.56 4.57
N GLY A 387 -19.62 14.07 5.78
CA GLY A 387 -19.85 13.25 6.96
C GLY A 387 -21.15 12.46 6.89
N VAL A 388 -21.11 11.23 7.41
CA VAL A 388 -22.23 10.28 7.39
C VAL A 388 -22.93 10.20 8.75
N GLY A 389 -22.55 11.05 9.71
CA GLY A 389 -22.99 10.96 11.10
C GLY A 389 -22.40 9.76 11.84
N LEU A 390 -22.56 9.75 13.17
CA LEU A 390 -21.93 8.74 14.05
C LEU A 390 -22.25 7.29 13.66
N HIS A 391 -23.45 7.04 13.14
CA HIS A 391 -23.95 5.69 12.82
C HIS A 391 -24.05 5.40 11.32
N GLY A 392 -23.50 6.27 10.46
CA GLY A 392 -23.64 6.13 8.99
C GLY A 392 -22.54 5.36 8.28
N LEU A 393 -21.50 4.91 8.99
CA LEU A 393 -20.45 4.07 8.39
C LEU A 393 -21.04 2.74 7.92
N LYS A 394 -20.45 2.21 6.85
CA LYS A 394 -20.85 0.94 6.22
C LYS A 394 -19.71 -0.09 6.32
N PRO A 395 -20.02 -1.40 6.24
CA PRO A 395 -18.99 -2.43 6.13
C PRO A 395 -18.09 -2.17 4.92
N ALA A 396 -16.77 -2.24 5.12
CA ALA A 396 -15.81 -2.21 4.02
C ALA A 396 -15.94 -3.50 3.17
N PRO A 397 -15.66 -3.45 1.85
CA PRO A 397 -15.77 -4.62 0.97
C PRO A 397 -14.74 -5.73 1.26
N GLY A 398 -13.73 -5.45 2.09
CA GLY A 398 -12.71 -6.40 2.50
C GLY A 398 -11.87 -5.87 3.67
N PRO A 399 -10.73 -6.50 3.99
CA PRO A 399 -9.83 -6.03 5.04
C PRO A 399 -9.35 -4.60 4.79
N ILE A 400 -9.43 -3.76 5.82
CA ILE A 400 -8.97 -2.37 5.79
C ILE A 400 -7.45 -2.36 5.97
N TYR A 401 -6.73 -2.01 4.90
CA TYR A 401 -5.28 -1.91 4.89
C TYR A 401 -4.80 -0.52 5.32
N LEU A 402 -4.02 -0.46 6.40
CA LEU A 402 -3.61 0.79 7.04
C LEU A 402 -2.13 1.16 6.83
N GLY A 403 -1.43 0.47 5.91
CA GLY A 403 -0.02 0.69 5.64
C GLY A 403 0.83 0.50 6.90
N ASN A 404 1.66 1.50 7.22
CA ASN A 404 2.48 1.52 8.44
C ASN A 404 1.79 2.19 9.64
N SER A 405 0.57 2.71 9.46
CA SER A 405 -0.04 3.65 10.39
C SER A 405 -0.57 3.00 11.67
N GLY A 406 0.29 2.90 12.67
CA GLY A 406 -0.09 2.48 14.02
C GLY A 406 -1.05 3.45 14.72
N THR A 407 -1.14 4.71 14.28
CA THR A 407 -2.17 5.65 14.75
C THR A 407 -3.53 5.26 14.21
N SER A 408 -3.65 5.05 12.89
CA SER A 408 -4.90 4.65 12.25
C SER A 408 -5.44 3.38 12.87
N MET A 409 -4.62 2.34 13.00
CA MET A 409 -5.06 1.03 13.46
C MET A 409 -5.60 1.06 14.88
N ARG A 410 -4.94 1.79 15.78
CA ARG A 410 -5.36 1.89 17.18
C ARG A 410 -6.63 2.72 17.35
N LEU A 411 -6.74 3.86 16.67
CA LEU A 411 -7.94 4.70 16.76
C LEU A 411 -9.15 4.05 16.08
N LEU A 412 -8.95 3.43 14.91
CA LEU A 412 -9.99 2.67 14.23
C LEU A 412 -10.42 1.45 15.04
N ALA A 413 -9.53 0.79 15.79
CA ALA A 413 -9.94 -0.31 16.66
C ALA A 413 -11.02 0.11 17.67
N GLY A 414 -10.86 1.28 18.30
CA GLY A 414 -11.87 1.83 19.21
C GLY A 414 -13.16 2.25 18.52
N LEU A 415 -13.04 2.94 17.38
CA LEU A 415 -14.19 3.39 16.60
C LEU A 415 -15.01 2.22 16.04
N LEU A 416 -14.34 1.19 15.51
CA LEU A 416 -14.96 0.02 14.87
C LEU A 416 -15.51 -0.99 15.88
N ALA A 417 -14.93 -1.06 17.08
CA ALA A 417 -15.47 -1.88 18.18
C ALA A 417 -16.91 -1.51 18.54
N ALA A 418 -17.36 -0.30 18.20
CA ALA A 418 -18.70 0.20 18.46
C ALA A 418 -19.68 0.08 17.28
N GLN A 419 -19.22 -0.40 16.12
CA GLN A 419 -20.05 -0.46 14.91
C GLN A 419 -20.93 -1.71 14.90
N ARG A 420 -21.97 -1.70 14.05
CA ARG A 420 -22.93 -2.82 13.92
C ARG A 420 -22.46 -3.93 12.96
N PHE A 421 -21.26 -3.81 12.41
CA PHE A 421 -20.72 -4.70 11.40
C PHE A 421 -19.31 -5.16 11.74
N ASP A 422 -18.94 -6.34 11.24
CA ASP A 422 -17.61 -6.90 11.39
C ASP A 422 -16.59 -6.11 10.56
N SER A 423 -15.36 -6.01 11.05
CA SER A 423 -14.25 -5.33 10.38
C SER A 423 -12.95 -6.07 10.58
N VAL A 424 -12.10 -6.10 9.55
CA VAL A 424 -10.74 -6.64 9.65
C VAL A 424 -9.75 -5.51 9.40
N LEU A 425 -8.84 -5.26 10.33
CA LEU A 425 -7.76 -4.27 10.20
C LEU A 425 -6.43 -4.98 9.93
N THR A 426 -5.71 -4.55 8.90
CA THR A 426 -4.38 -5.09 8.54
C THR A 426 -3.40 -3.97 8.16
N GLY A 427 -2.13 -4.31 7.97
CA GLY A 427 -1.04 -3.37 7.69
C GLY A 427 0.11 -4.01 6.93
N ASP A 428 1.17 -3.23 6.71
CA ASP A 428 2.42 -3.74 6.16
C ASP A 428 3.14 -4.69 7.14
N ALA A 429 4.30 -5.21 6.73
CA ALA A 429 5.09 -6.13 7.54
C ALA A 429 5.58 -5.51 8.87
N SER A 430 5.82 -4.20 8.92
CA SER A 430 6.25 -3.50 10.12
C SER A 430 5.08 -3.31 11.10
N LEU A 431 3.93 -2.81 10.62
CA LEU A 431 2.72 -2.66 11.44
C LEU A 431 2.23 -4.01 11.99
N SER A 432 2.32 -5.07 11.18
CA SER A 432 1.90 -6.43 11.57
C SER A 432 2.76 -7.05 12.69
N ARG A 433 3.94 -6.50 13.00
CA ARG A 433 4.77 -6.94 14.15
C ARG A 433 4.45 -6.19 15.44
N ARG A 434 3.69 -5.09 15.38
CA ARG A 434 3.46 -4.22 16.54
C ARG A 434 2.32 -4.78 17.39
N SER A 435 2.55 -4.93 18.69
CA SER A 435 1.50 -5.35 19.62
C SER A 435 0.39 -4.29 19.72
N MET A 436 -0.85 -4.77 19.65
CA MET A 436 -2.08 -3.99 19.78
C MET A 436 -2.76 -4.23 21.15
N GLY A 437 -2.19 -5.07 22.01
CA GLY A 437 -2.75 -5.46 23.32
C GLY A 437 -3.18 -4.27 24.17
N ARG A 438 -2.32 -3.24 24.27
CA ARG A 438 -2.59 -2.01 25.03
C ARG A 438 -3.87 -1.24 24.66
N VAL A 439 -4.43 -1.48 23.48
CA VAL A 439 -5.71 -0.91 23.04
C VAL A 439 -6.82 -1.95 23.11
N ILE A 440 -6.51 -3.19 22.77
CA ILE A 440 -7.48 -4.28 22.71
C ILE A 440 -7.98 -4.68 24.09
N GLU A 441 -7.09 -4.74 25.09
CA GLU A 441 -7.44 -5.09 26.46
C GLU A 441 -8.52 -4.18 27.05
N PRO A 442 -8.35 -2.84 27.09
CA PRO A 442 -9.40 -1.98 27.61
C PRO A 442 -10.65 -1.95 26.71
N LEU A 443 -10.54 -2.15 25.40
CA LEU A 443 -11.73 -2.30 24.55
C LEU A 443 -12.52 -3.58 24.88
N ARG A 444 -11.85 -4.68 25.21
CA ARG A 444 -12.50 -5.92 25.69
C ARG A 444 -13.16 -5.69 27.04
N GLU A 445 -12.57 -4.89 27.94
CA GLU A 445 -13.21 -4.47 29.19
C GLU A 445 -14.50 -3.65 28.95
N MET A 446 -14.53 -2.85 27.88
CA MET A 446 -15.76 -2.17 27.42
C MET A 446 -16.79 -3.14 26.82
N GLY A 447 -16.44 -4.41 26.56
CA GLY A 447 -17.32 -5.41 25.95
C GLY A 447 -17.11 -5.64 24.45
N ALA A 448 -16.02 -5.12 23.87
CA ALA A 448 -15.68 -5.39 22.48
C ALA A 448 -15.20 -6.83 22.28
N VAL A 449 -15.55 -7.42 21.14
CA VAL A 449 -15.05 -8.74 20.72
C VAL A 449 -14.04 -8.53 19.60
N ILE A 450 -12.76 -8.67 19.95
CA ILE A 450 -11.64 -8.45 19.03
C ILE A 450 -10.75 -9.68 19.05
N GLU A 451 -10.65 -10.38 17.91
CA GLU A 451 -9.73 -11.48 17.66
C GLU A 451 -8.43 -10.93 17.05
N THR A 452 -7.30 -11.56 17.38
CA THR A 452 -5.96 -11.13 16.94
C THR A 452 -5.16 -12.31 16.45
N ALA A 453 -4.10 -12.06 15.69
CA ALA A 453 -3.03 -13.03 15.53
C ALA A 453 -2.30 -13.27 16.88
N ALA A 454 -1.33 -14.20 16.87
CA ALA A 454 -0.46 -14.46 18.02
C ALA A 454 0.15 -13.16 18.60
N ASP A 455 0.32 -13.14 19.92
CA ASP A 455 0.88 -12.00 20.68
C ASP A 455 0.09 -10.68 20.58
N GLY A 456 -1.20 -10.74 20.23
CA GLY A 456 -2.05 -9.54 20.15
C GLY A 456 -1.71 -8.64 18.97
N ARG A 457 -1.25 -9.22 17.85
CA ARG A 457 -0.79 -8.51 16.66
C ARG A 457 -1.85 -8.51 15.54
N PRO A 458 -1.74 -7.60 14.55
CA PRO A 458 -2.55 -7.64 13.35
C PRO A 458 -2.36 -8.95 12.56
N PRO A 459 -3.34 -9.37 11.74
CA PRO A 459 -4.63 -8.73 11.52
C PRO A 459 -5.54 -8.74 12.75
N LEU A 460 -6.36 -7.70 12.90
CA LEU A 460 -7.36 -7.58 13.96
C LEU A 460 -8.74 -7.83 13.37
N THR A 461 -9.46 -8.84 13.84
CA THR A 461 -10.87 -9.08 13.47
C THR A 461 -11.76 -8.56 14.58
N ILE A 462 -12.50 -7.50 14.30
CA ILE A 462 -13.40 -6.83 15.24
C ILE A 462 -14.82 -7.25 14.89
N ARG A 463 -15.53 -7.87 15.84
CA ARG A 463 -16.93 -8.25 15.65
C ARG A 463 -17.85 -7.07 15.94
N GLY A 464 -18.78 -6.83 15.02
CA GLY A 464 -19.79 -5.79 15.16
C GLY A 464 -20.92 -6.18 16.11
N GLY A 465 -21.82 -5.22 16.33
CA GLY A 465 -23.08 -5.43 17.05
C GLY A 465 -22.94 -5.56 18.56
N GLN A 466 -21.74 -5.36 19.11
CA GLN A 466 -21.52 -5.39 20.55
C GLN A 466 -22.10 -4.13 21.21
N SER A 467 -22.68 -4.30 22.40
CA SER A 467 -23.11 -3.17 23.24
C SER A 467 -21.98 -2.80 24.19
N LEU A 468 -21.19 -1.79 23.81
CA LEU A 468 -20.09 -1.33 24.65
C LEU A 468 -20.61 -0.64 25.92
N LYS A 469 -19.87 -0.76 27.02
CA LYS A 469 -20.10 -0.06 28.29
C LYS A 469 -18.99 0.95 28.52
N GLY A 470 -19.36 2.15 28.98
CA GLY A 470 -18.40 3.14 29.41
C GLY A 470 -17.63 2.65 30.63
N ILE A 471 -16.32 2.93 30.65
CA ILE A 471 -15.41 2.53 31.73
C ILE A 471 -14.64 3.72 32.26
N GLY A 472 -14.21 3.65 33.52
CA GLY A 472 -13.14 4.49 34.06
C GLY A 472 -11.82 3.74 33.94
N TYR A 473 -10.90 4.20 33.11
CA TYR A 473 -9.66 3.50 32.81
C TYR A 473 -8.43 4.36 33.09
N VAL A 474 -7.55 3.85 33.96
CA VAL A 474 -6.26 4.49 34.26
C VAL A 474 -5.22 3.88 33.32
N LEU A 475 -4.58 4.70 32.49
CA LEU A 475 -3.59 4.21 31.54
C LEU A 475 -2.37 3.64 32.28
N PRO A 476 -1.91 2.42 31.94
CA PRO A 476 -0.68 1.89 32.53
C PRO A 476 0.58 2.61 32.01
N MET A 477 0.45 3.41 30.94
CA MET A 477 1.53 4.20 30.35
C MET A 477 0.97 5.49 29.74
N ALA A 478 1.80 6.52 29.60
CA ALA A 478 1.45 7.74 28.90
C ALA A 478 1.28 7.46 27.39
N SER A 479 0.03 7.21 26.95
CA SER A 479 -0.28 6.85 25.55
C SER A 479 -1.54 7.53 25.03
N ALA A 480 -1.35 8.60 24.26
CA ALA A 480 -2.44 9.33 23.60
C ALA A 480 -3.29 8.46 22.66
N GLN A 481 -2.69 7.43 22.05
CA GLN A 481 -3.41 6.54 21.12
C GLN A 481 -4.42 5.65 21.86
N VAL A 482 -4.05 5.15 23.05
CA VAL A 482 -4.97 4.36 23.88
C VAL A 482 -6.10 5.26 24.38
N LYS A 483 -5.76 6.44 24.93
CA LYS A 483 -6.76 7.47 25.30
C LYS A 483 -7.73 7.76 24.16
N SER A 484 -7.20 8.07 22.97
CA SER A 484 -8.03 8.40 21.81
C SER A 484 -8.94 7.24 21.39
N SER A 485 -8.43 6.01 21.38
CA SER A 485 -9.23 4.83 21.06
C SER A 485 -10.41 4.66 22.01
N LEU A 486 -10.19 4.81 23.32
CA LEU A 486 -11.22 4.66 24.33
C LEU A 486 -12.23 5.81 24.29
N LEU A 487 -11.79 7.04 24.07
CA LEU A 487 -12.70 8.18 23.89
C LEU A 487 -13.56 8.03 22.63
N LEU A 488 -13.00 7.54 21.52
CA LEU A 488 -13.76 7.25 20.30
C LEU A 488 -14.78 6.14 20.50
N ALA A 489 -14.41 5.04 21.18
CA ALA A 489 -15.36 3.99 21.57
C ALA A 489 -16.45 4.53 22.52
N GLY A 490 -16.07 5.44 23.43
CA GLY A 490 -16.94 6.07 24.41
C GLY A 490 -18.02 6.99 23.81
N LEU A 491 -17.88 7.42 22.55
CA LEU A 491 -18.95 8.14 21.83
C LEU A 491 -20.20 7.26 21.64
N TYR A 492 -20.02 5.93 21.65
CA TYR A 492 -21.05 4.94 21.38
C TYR A 492 -21.44 4.12 22.61
N ALA A 493 -20.58 4.07 23.62
CA ALA A 493 -20.72 3.17 24.77
C ALA A 493 -21.85 3.59 25.72
N GLN A 494 -22.47 2.62 26.41
CA GLN A 494 -23.47 2.90 27.42
C GLN A 494 -22.83 3.47 28.70
N GLY A 495 -23.13 4.72 29.04
CA GLY A 495 -22.58 5.41 30.20
C GLY A 495 -21.28 6.18 29.90
N THR A 496 -20.78 6.91 30.89
CA THR A 496 -19.58 7.75 30.75
C THR A 496 -18.34 6.89 30.55
N THR A 497 -17.51 7.23 29.56
CA THR A 497 -16.14 6.72 29.43
C THR A 497 -15.16 7.77 29.91
N THR A 498 -14.30 7.41 30.85
CA THR A 498 -13.29 8.29 31.46
C THR A 498 -11.92 7.66 31.34
N VAL A 499 -10.95 8.41 30.85
CA VAL A 499 -9.55 7.97 30.75
C VAL A 499 -8.69 8.89 31.61
N THR A 500 -7.87 8.31 32.49
CA THR A 500 -6.91 9.01 33.34
C THR A 500 -5.49 8.62 32.92
N GLU A 501 -4.65 9.60 32.61
CA GLU A 501 -3.27 9.41 32.18
C GLU A 501 -2.29 9.52 33.37
N PRO A 502 -1.22 8.72 33.43
CA PRO A 502 -0.20 8.86 34.48
C PRO A 502 0.64 10.12 34.30
N ALA A 503 0.74 10.62 33.07
CA ALA A 503 1.34 11.90 32.71
C ALA A 503 0.58 12.47 31.49
N PRO A 504 0.46 13.80 31.35
CA PRO A 504 -0.19 14.42 30.21
C PRO A 504 0.41 13.93 28.87
N THR A 505 -0.45 13.54 27.95
CA THR A 505 -0.05 13.27 26.56
C THR A 505 -0.76 14.23 25.60
N ARG A 506 -0.46 14.13 24.30
CA ARG A 506 -1.13 14.94 23.28
C ARG A 506 -2.66 14.88 23.40
N ASP A 507 -3.31 16.04 23.35
CA ASP A 507 -4.74 16.25 23.63
C ASP A 507 -5.57 16.58 22.37
N HIS A 508 -5.03 16.28 21.18
CA HIS A 508 -5.69 16.56 19.89
C HIS A 508 -7.08 15.93 19.77
N THR A 509 -7.31 14.74 20.36
CA THR A 509 -8.64 14.11 20.30
C THR A 509 -9.66 14.93 21.05
N GLU A 510 -9.30 15.36 22.26
CA GLU A 510 -10.15 16.14 23.15
C GLU A 510 -10.45 17.52 22.56
N ARG A 511 -9.43 18.19 22.02
CA ARG A 511 -9.58 19.49 21.34
C ARG A 511 -10.47 19.37 20.11
N MET A 512 -10.20 18.41 19.24
CA MET A 512 -10.97 18.25 18.01
C MET A 512 -12.40 17.79 18.29
N LEU A 513 -12.64 16.87 19.24
CA LEU A 513 -14.00 16.51 19.64
C LEU A 513 -14.80 17.75 20.08
N ARG A 514 -14.22 18.62 20.91
CA ARG A 514 -14.86 19.90 21.28
C ARG A 514 -15.07 20.81 20.07
N GLY A 515 -14.10 20.89 19.16
CA GLY A 515 -14.19 21.67 17.93
C GLY A 515 -15.29 21.21 16.98
N PHE A 516 -15.59 19.90 16.96
CA PHE A 516 -16.74 19.30 16.29
C PHE A 516 -18.04 19.39 17.11
N GLY A 517 -18.04 20.10 18.24
CA GLY A 517 -19.22 20.29 19.07
C GLY A 517 -19.56 19.13 20.02
N TYR A 518 -18.68 18.13 20.14
CA TYR A 518 -18.88 17.02 21.08
C TYR A 518 -18.37 17.39 22.47
N PRO A 519 -19.20 17.28 23.53
CA PRO A 519 -18.77 17.61 24.89
C PRO A 519 -17.66 16.66 25.39
N VAL A 520 -16.54 17.23 25.81
CA VAL A 520 -15.46 16.52 26.50
C VAL A 520 -15.18 17.21 27.83
N SER A 521 -15.48 16.51 28.93
CA SER A 521 -15.21 16.98 30.29
C SER A 521 -13.91 16.38 30.83
N GLY A 522 -13.40 16.94 31.93
CA GLY A 522 -12.17 16.49 32.58
C GLY A 522 -11.20 17.63 32.88
N ASN A 523 -10.27 17.37 33.81
CA ASN A 523 -9.25 18.32 34.25
C ASN A 523 -7.87 17.63 34.32
N GLY A 524 -6.80 18.38 34.02
CA GLY A 524 -5.44 17.87 34.09
C GLY A 524 -5.22 16.65 33.20
N ALA A 525 -4.96 15.50 33.82
CA ALA A 525 -4.65 14.24 33.14
C ALA A 525 -5.89 13.35 32.88
N THR A 526 -7.10 13.84 33.13
CA THR A 526 -8.34 13.07 32.96
C THR A 526 -9.21 13.65 31.84
N ALA A 527 -9.72 12.79 30.96
CA ALA A 527 -10.67 13.15 29.91
C ALA A 527 -11.87 12.20 29.92
N SER A 528 -13.08 12.74 29.75
CA SER A 528 -14.33 12.00 29.79
C SER A 528 -15.26 12.38 28.64
N VAL A 529 -15.95 11.38 28.10
CA VAL A 529 -17.02 11.53 27.12
C VAL A 529 -18.27 10.76 27.56
N GLN A 530 -19.43 11.28 27.18
CA GLN A 530 -20.71 10.60 27.34
C GLN A 530 -21.30 10.29 25.96
N PRO A 531 -22.02 9.18 25.80
CA PRO A 531 -22.73 8.86 24.56
C PRO A 531 -23.90 9.82 24.31
N GLY A 532 -24.42 9.81 23.09
CA GLY A 532 -25.64 10.55 22.73
C GLY A 532 -25.42 11.99 22.31
N GLY A 533 -24.15 12.44 22.21
CA GLY A 533 -23.81 13.67 21.51
C GLY A 533 -23.86 13.47 19.98
N SER A 534 -23.71 14.56 19.23
CA SER A 534 -23.47 14.53 17.79
C SER A 534 -22.23 15.34 17.44
N LEU A 535 -21.56 14.94 16.36
CA LEU A 535 -20.45 15.68 15.77
C LEU A 535 -21.03 16.58 14.67
N LYS A 536 -20.69 17.87 14.69
CA LYS A 536 -21.12 18.84 13.68
C LYS A 536 -19.96 19.15 12.75
N ALA A 537 -20.21 19.09 11.45
CA ALA A 537 -19.19 19.40 10.47
C ALA A 537 -18.70 20.85 10.63
N THR A 538 -17.41 21.06 10.37
CA THR A 538 -16.74 22.34 10.60
C THR A 538 -15.60 22.56 9.61
N ARG A 539 -14.97 23.73 9.64
CA ARG A 539 -13.72 23.98 8.92
C ARG A 539 -12.54 23.69 9.85
N ILE A 540 -11.58 22.90 9.36
CA ILE A 540 -10.35 22.54 10.05
C ILE A 540 -9.18 23.06 9.25
N GLU A 541 -8.37 23.91 9.86
CA GLU A 541 -7.05 24.22 9.34
C GLU A 541 -6.03 23.45 10.18
N VAL A 542 -5.37 22.48 9.55
CA VAL A 542 -4.34 21.64 10.18
C VAL A 542 -3.04 22.45 10.23
N PRO A 543 -2.49 22.73 11.43
CA PRO A 543 -1.26 23.48 11.58
C PRO A 543 -0.05 22.67 11.11
N ALA A 544 1.05 23.36 10.83
CA ALA A 544 2.29 22.73 10.43
C ALA A 544 2.85 21.86 11.58
N ASP A 545 3.31 20.65 11.28
CA ASP A 545 3.72 19.67 12.30
C ASP A 545 4.99 20.12 13.03
N ILE A 546 4.91 20.28 14.35
CA ILE A 546 6.08 20.59 15.18
C ILE A 546 7.14 19.49 15.13
N SER A 547 6.74 18.23 14.93
CA SER A 547 7.68 17.12 14.72
C SER A 547 8.57 17.33 13.51
N SER A 548 7.98 17.89 12.46
CA SER A 548 8.67 18.17 11.21
C SER A 548 9.46 19.46 11.30
N ALA A 549 8.88 20.48 11.96
CA ALA A 549 9.57 21.72 12.28
C ALA A 549 10.83 21.47 13.12
N ALA A 550 10.82 20.48 14.02
CA ALA A 550 11.94 20.13 14.90
C ALA A 550 13.27 19.91 14.15
N PHE A 551 13.24 19.31 12.97
CA PHE A 551 14.44 19.13 12.16
C PHE A 551 15.07 20.47 11.77
N PHE A 552 14.24 21.44 11.38
CA PHE A 552 14.68 22.78 11.01
C PHE A 552 14.98 23.67 12.21
N LEU A 553 14.29 23.49 13.35
CA LEU A 553 14.63 24.14 14.63
C LEU A 553 16.06 23.76 15.04
N VAL A 554 16.39 22.46 15.00
CA VAL A 554 17.74 21.99 15.32
C VAL A 554 18.74 22.44 14.25
N ALA A 555 18.42 22.30 12.97
CA ALA A 555 19.30 22.71 11.87
C ALA A 555 19.74 24.18 11.99
N ALA A 556 18.78 25.09 12.18
CA ALA A 556 19.05 26.52 12.35
C ALA A 556 19.77 26.85 13.66
N SER A 557 19.53 26.08 14.73
CA SER A 557 20.28 26.24 15.98
C SER A 557 21.76 25.87 15.81
N LEU A 558 22.05 24.82 15.03
CA LEU A 558 23.40 24.26 14.85
C LEU A 558 24.26 24.99 13.81
N ALA A 559 23.70 25.29 12.64
CA ALA A 559 24.44 25.86 11.52
C ALA A 559 24.76 27.34 11.75
N GLU A 560 26.04 27.70 11.68
CA GLU A 560 26.49 29.08 11.92
C GLU A 560 25.90 30.07 10.90
N GLY A 561 25.55 31.26 11.37
CA GLY A 561 24.94 32.32 10.53
C GLY A 561 23.46 32.13 10.19
N SER A 562 22.80 31.09 10.73
CA SER A 562 21.40 30.77 10.42
C SER A 562 20.40 31.74 11.04
N ASP A 563 19.33 32.03 10.29
CA ASP A 563 18.14 32.79 10.71
C ASP A 563 16.94 32.30 9.88
N LEU A 564 16.09 31.49 10.50
CA LEU A 564 14.99 30.80 9.87
C LEU A 564 13.67 31.16 10.54
N LEU A 565 12.64 31.45 9.75
CA LEU A 565 11.26 31.56 10.21
C LEU A 565 10.45 30.34 9.74
N LEU A 566 9.97 29.54 10.69
CA LEU A 566 9.03 28.46 10.44
C LEU A 566 7.61 28.97 10.67
N GLU A 567 6.80 28.95 9.63
CA GLU A 567 5.47 29.57 9.64
C GLU A 567 4.40 28.57 10.06
N HIS A 568 3.43 29.08 10.84
CA HIS A 568 2.18 28.39 11.14
C HIS A 568 2.39 27.01 11.81
N VAL A 569 3.35 26.91 12.72
CA VAL A 569 3.66 25.68 13.47
C VAL A 569 2.69 25.50 14.62
N GLY A 570 2.15 24.28 14.77
CA GLY A 570 1.35 23.92 15.93
C GLY A 570 2.19 23.95 17.19
N VAL A 571 1.83 24.79 18.16
CA VAL A 571 2.54 24.97 19.44
C VAL A 571 1.69 24.51 20.62
N ASN A 572 0.99 23.39 20.43
CA ASN A 572 0.23 22.75 21.50
C ASN A 572 1.17 22.43 22.67
N PRO A 573 0.88 22.88 23.91
CA PRO A 573 1.74 22.66 25.07
C PRO A 573 2.11 21.19 25.32
N THR A 574 1.28 20.26 24.85
CA THR A 574 1.53 18.81 24.95
C THR A 574 2.51 18.28 23.89
N ARG A 575 3.02 19.15 23.02
CA ARG A 575 3.89 18.86 21.86
C ARG A 575 5.10 19.79 21.77
N THR A 576 5.19 20.84 22.58
CA THR A 576 6.28 21.84 22.53
C THR A 576 7.55 21.41 23.27
N GLY A 577 7.62 20.18 23.79
CA GLY A 577 8.77 19.74 24.58
C GLY A 577 10.12 19.92 23.87
N VAL A 578 10.16 19.80 22.54
CA VAL A 578 11.37 20.08 21.74
C VAL A 578 11.83 21.54 21.85
N ILE A 579 10.91 22.51 21.86
CA ILE A 579 11.22 23.94 22.00
C ILE A 579 11.77 24.19 23.41
N ASP A 580 11.12 23.59 24.41
CA ASP A 580 11.51 23.76 25.82
C ASP A 580 12.89 23.15 26.08
N ILE A 581 13.17 21.95 25.57
CA ILE A 581 14.48 21.29 25.66
C ILE A 581 15.55 22.12 24.94
N LEU A 582 15.30 22.58 23.71
CA LEU A 582 16.26 23.40 22.98
C LEU A 582 16.56 24.73 23.69
N ARG A 583 15.56 25.37 24.28
CA ARG A 583 15.76 26.58 25.11
C ARG A 583 16.56 26.28 26.37
N LEU A 584 16.32 25.16 27.04
CA LEU A 584 17.14 24.71 28.17
C LEU A 584 18.61 24.50 27.76
N MET A 585 18.84 24.01 26.54
CA MET A 585 20.18 23.89 25.95
C MET A 585 20.78 25.23 25.50
N GLY A 586 20.00 26.32 25.47
CA GLY A 586 20.47 27.66 25.10
C GLY A 586 20.14 28.11 23.67
N ALA A 587 19.23 27.43 22.97
CA ALA A 587 18.82 27.82 21.61
C ALA A 587 18.08 29.18 21.58
N ASP A 588 18.32 29.97 20.54
CA ASP A 588 17.62 31.24 20.27
C ASP A 588 16.35 30.97 19.44
N ILE A 589 15.26 30.67 20.15
CA ILE A 589 13.94 30.40 19.56
C ILE A 589 12.92 31.41 20.09
N SER A 590 12.37 32.23 19.20
CA SER A 590 11.27 33.15 19.51
C SER A 590 9.94 32.65 18.93
N VAL A 591 8.88 32.74 19.73
CA VAL A 591 7.51 32.40 19.32
C VAL A 591 6.80 33.70 18.96
N GLN A 592 6.32 33.80 17.72
CA GLN A 592 5.71 35.00 17.15
C GLN A 592 4.29 34.68 16.66
N ASN A 593 3.42 35.69 16.54
CA ASN A 593 2.09 35.54 15.95
C ASN A 593 1.24 34.39 16.55
N LEU A 594 1.33 34.20 17.87
CA LEU A 594 0.58 33.18 18.60
C LEU A 594 -0.93 33.45 18.47
N ARG A 595 -1.65 32.44 17.99
CA ARG A 595 -3.09 32.48 17.76
C ARG A 595 -3.69 31.10 17.92
N GLU A 596 -5.02 31.03 17.93
CA GLU A 596 -5.74 29.76 17.93
C GLU A 596 -6.38 29.51 16.56
N VAL A 597 -6.22 28.28 16.05
CA VAL A 597 -6.76 27.83 14.77
C VAL A 597 -7.37 26.45 14.99
N GLY A 598 -8.70 26.31 14.80
CA GLY A 598 -9.38 25.03 15.00
C GLY A 598 -9.26 24.45 16.42
N GLY A 599 -9.12 25.31 17.44
CA GLY A 599 -8.91 24.90 18.84
C GLY A 599 -7.47 24.52 19.20
N GLU A 600 -6.54 24.66 18.26
CA GLU A 600 -5.11 24.38 18.44
C GLU A 600 -4.31 25.68 18.43
N PRO A 601 -3.35 25.86 19.36
CA PRO A 601 -2.49 27.03 19.35
C PRO A 601 -1.44 26.89 18.24
N VAL A 602 -1.25 27.96 17.49
CA VAL A 602 -0.39 28.03 16.32
C VAL A 602 0.46 29.30 16.40
N ALA A 603 1.73 29.20 16.03
CA ALA A 603 2.65 30.33 16.03
C ALA A 603 3.67 30.22 14.89
N ASP A 604 4.34 31.34 14.59
CA ASP A 604 5.54 31.34 13.77
C ASP A 604 6.75 31.22 14.70
N LEU A 605 7.71 30.35 14.36
CA LEU A 605 8.90 30.10 15.15
C LEU A 605 10.11 30.67 14.43
N ARG A 606 10.72 31.73 14.96
CA ARG A 606 11.99 32.23 14.45
C ARG A 606 13.14 31.63 15.25
N VAL A 607 14.07 31.00 14.56
CA VAL A 607 15.25 30.35 15.13
C VAL A 607 16.51 30.93 14.53
N ARG A 608 17.46 31.25 15.40
CA ARG A 608 18.79 31.71 15.00
C ARG A 608 19.85 30.77 15.56
N HIS A 609 21.02 30.79 14.94
CA HIS A 609 22.16 30.05 15.44
C HIS A 609 22.48 30.42 16.90
N ALA A 610 22.73 29.39 17.72
CA ALA A 610 23.17 29.56 19.10
C ALA A 610 24.11 28.43 19.51
N ARG A 611 25.05 28.72 20.42
CA ARG A 611 25.87 27.67 21.06
C ARG A 611 25.03 26.93 22.08
N LEU A 612 24.85 25.63 21.85
CA LEU A 612 24.09 24.76 22.75
C LEU A 612 24.99 24.21 23.86
N LYS A 613 24.40 23.93 25.02
CA LYS A 613 25.04 23.29 26.16
C LYS A 613 24.34 21.98 26.49
N GLY A 614 25.11 21.02 26.98
CA GLY A 614 24.56 19.77 27.49
C GLY A 614 23.69 19.99 28.73
N VAL A 615 22.59 19.23 28.84
CA VAL A 615 21.62 19.35 29.93
C VAL A 615 21.14 17.98 30.43
N VAL A 616 20.67 17.93 31.68
CA VAL A 616 19.85 16.81 32.14
C VAL A 616 18.41 17.10 31.72
N ILE A 617 17.86 16.31 30.80
CA ILE A 617 16.51 16.52 30.28
C ILE A 617 15.49 16.15 31.36
N PRO A 618 14.61 17.08 31.80
CA PRO A 618 13.59 16.78 32.79
C PRO A 618 12.62 15.68 32.30
N GLU A 619 12.36 14.67 33.12
CA GLU A 619 11.47 13.55 32.76
C GLU A 619 10.07 14.00 32.35
N ALA A 620 9.58 15.11 32.92
CA ALA A 620 8.28 15.70 32.55
C ALA A 620 8.18 16.15 31.09
N LEU A 621 9.31 16.44 30.42
CA LEU A 621 9.35 16.83 29.01
C LEU A 621 9.41 15.62 28.06
N VAL A 622 9.73 14.43 28.57
CA VAL A 622 9.91 13.22 27.76
C VAL A 622 8.64 12.83 26.99
N PRO A 623 7.44 12.80 27.59
CA PRO A 623 6.21 12.51 26.84
C PRO A 623 5.88 13.58 25.78
N LEU A 624 6.35 14.82 25.99
CA LEU A 624 6.01 15.99 25.17
C LEU A 624 6.94 16.16 23.95
N ALA A 625 8.09 15.48 23.94
CA ALA A 625 9.09 15.50 22.87
C ALA A 625 9.45 14.08 22.38
N ILE A 626 8.61 13.08 22.67
CA ILE A 626 8.96 11.66 22.51
C ILE A 626 9.36 11.30 21.08
N ASP A 627 8.81 11.98 20.08
CA ASP A 627 9.13 11.69 18.69
C ASP A 627 10.27 12.58 18.16
N GLU A 628 10.66 13.64 18.88
CA GLU A 628 11.68 14.62 18.50
C GLU A 628 13.09 14.25 19.03
N PHE A 629 13.17 13.26 19.92
CA PHE A 629 14.44 12.80 20.48
C PHE A 629 15.53 12.45 19.46
N PRO A 630 15.27 11.77 18.33
CA PRO A 630 16.31 11.52 17.33
C PRO A 630 17.07 12.78 16.90
N VAL A 631 16.37 13.90 16.66
CA VAL A 631 17.04 15.15 16.27
C VAL A 631 17.56 15.95 17.46
N LEU A 632 16.94 15.81 18.65
CA LEU A 632 17.52 16.36 19.89
C LEU A 632 18.84 15.68 20.27
N PHE A 633 19.03 14.40 19.97
CA PHE A 633 20.31 13.71 20.16
C PHE A 633 21.39 14.27 19.24
N VAL A 634 21.04 14.69 18.02
CA VAL A 634 21.95 15.41 17.13
C VAL A 634 22.31 16.78 17.71
N ALA A 635 21.32 17.50 18.28
CA ALA A 635 21.58 18.75 18.98
C ALA A 635 22.54 18.54 20.18
N ALA A 636 22.32 17.48 20.96
CA ALA A 636 23.16 17.11 22.11
C ALA A 636 24.58 16.72 21.70
N ALA A 637 24.72 15.98 20.60
CA ALA A 637 26.01 15.59 20.04
C ALA A 637 26.86 16.81 19.63
N CYS A 638 26.22 17.92 19.27
CA CYS A 638 26.89 19.17 18.89
C CYS A 638 27.03 20.19 20.04
N ALA A 639 26.51 19.89 21.23
CA ALA A 639 26.48 20.82 22.35
C ALA A 639 27.80 20.85 23.13
N GLU A 640 28.03 21.90 23.92
CA GLU A 640 29.15 21.93 24.87
C GLU A 640 28.77 21.14 26.15
N GLY A 641 29.45 20.00 26.37
CA GLY A 641 29.29 19.18 27.58
C GLY A 641 28.31 18.01 27.45
N ARG A 642 27.90 17.45 28.59
CA ARG A 642 27.11 16.22 28.70
C ARG A 642 25.60 16.49 28.65
N THR A 643 24.88 15.73 27.82
CA THR A 643 23.41 15.64 27.86
C THR A 643 22.96 14.28 28.39
N VAL A 644 21.95 14.25 29.27
CA VAL A 644 21.41 13.02 29.86
C VAL A 644 19.90 12.94 29.62
N LEU A 645 19.45 11.84 29.02
CA LEU A 645 18.05 11.46 28.92
C LEU A 645 17.79 10.19 29.76
N ARG A 646 16.72 10.21 30.54
CA ARG A 646 16.17 9.05 31.30
C ARG A 646 14.65 8.98 31.11
N GLY A 647 14.04 7.84 31.46
CA GLY A 647 12.58 7.68 31.42
C GLY A 647 11.94 7.58 30.02
N ALA A 648 12.74 7.34 28.98
CA ALA A 648 12.33 7.31 27.57
C ALA A 648 12.27 5.90 26.96
N GLN A 649 12.00 4.86 27.77
CA GLN A 649 11.87 3.45 27.33
C GLN A 649 10.96 3.29 26.08
N ALA A 650 9.93 4.13 25.97
CA ALA A 650 8.99 4.11 24.85
C ALA A 650 9.64 4.32 23.46
N LEU A 651 10.86 4.87 23.39
CA LEU A 651 11.64 5.02 22.16
C LEU A 651 12.09 3.68 21.56
N ARG A 652 12.22 2.62 22.38
CA ARG A 652 12.68 1.30 21.91
C ARG A 652 11.62 0.51 21.12
N VAL A 653 10.35 0.91 21.24
CA VAL A 653 9.19 0.20 20.67
C VAL A 653 8.44 1.04 19.64
N LYS A 654 9.17 1.93 18.97
CA LYS A 654 8.67 2.80 17.88
C LYS A 654 8.73 2.04 16.55
N GLU A 655 8.93 2.74 15.44
CA GLU A 655 9.18 2.16 14.12
C GLU A 655 10.46 1.32 14.11
N SER A 656 11.44 1.73 14.93
CA SER A 656 12.68 1.02 15.25
C SER A 656 12.99 1.14 16.75
N ASP A 657 14.09 0.53 17.22
CA ASP A 657 14.68 0.90 18.51
C ASP A 657 15.47 2.21 18.34
N ARG A 658 14.80 3.34 18.56
CA ARG A 658 15.39 4.67 18.35
C ARG A 658 16.53 5.00 19.31
N ILE A 659 16.59 4.34 20.47
CA ILE A 659 17.69 4.54 21.41
C ILE A 659 18.95 3.92 20.82
N GLN A 660 18.85 2.64 20.44
CA GLN A 660 20.00 1.91 19.96
C GLN A 660 20.48 2.46 18.61
N ALA A 661 19.57 2.67 17.66
CA ALA A 661 19.93 3.16 16.34
C ALA A 661 20.59 4.55 16.35
N MET A 662 20.13 5.45 17.22
CA MET A 662 20.78 6.76 17.38
C MET A 662 22.13 6.64 18.08
N ALA A 663 22.28 5.76 19.07
CA ALA A 663 23.56 5.52 19.73
C ALA A 663 24.60 4.94 18.75
N ASP A 664 24.22 3.95 17.94
CA ASP A 664 25.08 3.31 16.96
C ASP A 664 25.52 4.30 15.88
N GLY A 665 24.57 5.07 15.32
CA GLY A 665 24.88 6.05 14.29
C GLY A 665 25.71 7.22 14.81
N LEU A 666 25.42 7.75 16.00
CA LEU A 666 26.24 8.82 16.60
C LEU A 666 27.65 8.33 16.96
N THR A 667 27.79 7.11 17.48
CA THR A 667 29.09 6.48 17.73
C THR A 667 29.89 6.33 16.43
N THR A 668 29.23 5.92 15.34
CA THR A 668 29.84 5.82 14.01
C THR A 668 30.34 7.17 13.50
N LEU A 669 29.66 8.26 13.86
CA LEU A 669 30.07 9.63 13.55
C LEU A 669 31.05 10.23 14.58
N GLY A 670 31.63 9.41 15.46
CA GLY A 670 32.68 9.82 16.39
C GLY A 670 32.19 10.47 17.69
N VAL A 671 30.90 10.39 17.99
CA VAL A 671 30.31 10.98 19.22
C VAL A 671 30.30 9.93 20.35
N PRO A 672 30.85 10.22 21.54
CA PRO A 672 30.74 9.32 22.68
C PRO A 672 29.30 9.25 23.20
N VAL A 673 28.71 8.06 23.15
CA VAL A 673 27.33 7.81 23.57
C VAL A 673 27.24 6.55 24.43
N GLU A 674 26.51 6.65 25.55
CA GLU A 674 26.16 5.52 26.39
C GLU A 674 24.65 5.31 26.38
N ALA A 675 24.18 4.23 25.74
CA ALA A 675 22.77 3.86 25.74
C ALA A 675 22.40 3.07 27.01
N SER A 676 21.25 3.38 27.61
CA SER A 676 20.62 2.61 28.69
C SER A 676 19.26 2.08 28.27
N ALA A 677 18.65 1.21 29.06
CA ALA A 677 17.31 0.67 28.77
C ALA A 677 16.24 1.76 28.56
N ASP A 678 16.42 2.92 29.18
CA ASP A 678 15.46 4.02 29.25
C ASP A 678 15.96 5.36 28.70
N GLY A 679 17.13 5.42 28.07
CA GLY A 679 17.67 6.68 27.58
C GLY A 679 19.09 6.60 27.02
N LEU A 680 19.72 7.77 26.92
CA LEU A 680 21.09 7.93 26.42
C LEU A 680 21.81 9.00 27.24
N ILE A 681 23.13 8.82 27.39
CA ILE A 681 24.08 9.87 27.79
C ILE A 681 24.92 10.20 26.56
N ILE A 682 24.98 11.47 26.18
CA ILE A 682 25.71 11.94 25.00
C ILE A 682 26.73 12.99 25.46
N GLU A 683 27.99 12.77 25.15
CA GLU A 683 29.05 13.78 25.31
C GLU A 683 29.18 14.54 23.99
N GLY A 684 29.02 15.87 24.06
CA GLY A 684 29.18 16.71 22.88
C GLY A 684 30.57 16.60 22.26
N ALA A 685 30.61 16.45 20.93
CA ALA A 685 31.83 16.19 20.17
C ALA A 685 31.78 16.77 18.75
N SER A 686 32.92 16.74 18.06
CA SER A 686 32.97 17.05 16.62
C SER A 686 32.53 15.82 15.83
N LEU A 687 31.50 15.97 14.99
CA LEU A 687 31.01 14.88 14.14
C LEU A 687 31.96 14.63 12.97
N SER A 688 32.33 13.38 12.74
CA SER A 688 32.97 12.95 11.49
C SER A 688 31.91 12.77 10.38
N GLY A 689 32.33 12.36 9.20
CA GLY A 689 31.42 11.72 8.24
C GLY A 689 31.32 10.22 8.50
N GLY A 690 30.54 9.52 7.67
CA GLY A 690 30.40 8.07 7.78
C GLY A 690 29.17 7.53 7.06
N GLU A 691 28.95 6.23 7.18
CA GLU A 691 27.72 5.56 6.75
C GLU A 691 26.90 5.17 7.98
N VAL A 692 25.62 5.54 8.00
CA VAL A 692 24.67 5.21 9.07
C VAL A 692 23.44 4.54 8.48
N ASP A 693 22.75 3.78 9.32
CA ASP A 693 21.52 3.09 8.94
C ASP A 693 20.32 3.75 9.64
N SER A 694 19.26 4.03 8.87
CA SER A 694 18.02 4.52 9.47
C SER A 694 17.14 3.41 10.04
N HIS A 695 17.43 2.15 9.71
CA HIS A 695 16.62 0.98 10.04
C HIS A 695 15.16 1.13 9.59
N GLY A 696 14.94 1.83 8.47
CA GLY A 696 13.62 2.19 7.97
C GLY A 696 12.86 3.20 8.83
N ASP A 697 13.49 3.88 9.79
CA ASP A 697 12.85 4.92 10.60
C ASP A 697 13.11 6.30 10.00
N HIS A 698 12.04 6.93 9.52
CA HIS A 698 12.08 8.25 8.91
C HIS A 698 12.72 9.32 9.79
N ARG A 699 12.55 9.24 11.12
CA ARG A 699 13.08 10.26 12.04
C ARG A 699 14.58 10.14 12.23
N ILE A 700 15.10 8.92 12.17
CA ILE A 700 16.55 8.67 12.24
C ILE A 700 17.20 9.16 10.94
N ALA A 701 16.61 8.84 9.78
CA ALA A 701 17.08 9.31 8.49
C ALA A 701 17.16 10.85 8.42
N MET A 702 16.09 11.54 8.81
CA MET A 702 16.06 13.00 8.83
C MET A 702 17.01 13.58 9.88
N ALA A 703 17.13 12.98 11.08
CA ALA A 703 18.05 13.44 12.11
C ALA A 703 19.51 13.42 11.64
N PHE A 704 19.98 12.30 11.05
CA PHE A 704 21.34 12.23 10.52
C PHE A 704 21.56 13.12 9.29
N SER A 705 20.51 13.43 8.53
CA SER A 705 20.59 14.45 7.49
C SER A 705 20.90 15.83 8.10
N ILE A 706 20.29 16.19 9.23
CA ILE A 706 20.58 17.42 9.96
C ILE A 706 21.97 17.40 10.60
N ALA A 707 22.44 16.24 11.09
CA ALA A 707 23.77 16.09 11.68
C ALA A 707 24.90 16.50 10.72
N SER A 708 24.69 16.34 9.41
CA SER A 708 25.66 16.72 8.38
C SER A 708 26.08 18.19 8.44
N LEU A 709 25.23 19.09 8.94
CA LEU A 709 25.54 20.52 9.06
C LEU A 709 26.76 20.79 9.96
N ARG A 710 27.08 19.86 10.86
CA ARG A 710 28.24 19.94 11.78
C ARG A 710 29.27 18.83 11.56
N ALA A 711 29.06 17.97 10.56
CA ALA A 711 29.98 16.89 10.22
C ALA A 711 31.21 17.41 9.46
N ALA A 712 32.36 16.78 9.66
CA ALA A 712 33.59 17.08 8.93
C ALA A 712 33.63 16.48 7.50
N ALA A 713 32.83 15.44 7.25
CA ALA A 713 32.75 14.74 5.96
C ALA A 713 31.31 14.27 5.68
N PRO A 714 30.96 13.90 4.45
CA PRO A 714 29.59 13.49 4.10
C PRO A 714 29.07 12.33 4.95
N ILE A 715 27.76 12.36 5.21
CA ILE A 715 27.04 11.29 5.88
C ILE A 715 26.17 10.59 4.83
N ARG A 716 26.41 9.29 4.66
CA ARG A 716 25.59 8.40 3.82
C ARG A 716 24.58 7.68 4.72
N ILE A 717 23.30 7.80 4.40
CA ILE A 717 22.19 7.35 5.27
C ILE A 717 21.36 6.34 4.49
N ARG A 718 21.36 5.08 4.94
CA ARG A 718 20.64 3.99 4.27
C ARG A 718 19.17 3.92 4.68
N ASP A 719 18.38 3.17 3.90
CA ASP A 719 16.97 2.85 4.18
C ASP A 719 16.01 4.04 4.33
N CYS A 720 16.27 5.13 3.60
CA CYS A 720 15.55 6.40 3.71
C CYS A 720 14.16 6.44 3.03
N ALA A 721 13.69 5.34 2.43
CA ALA A 721 12.42 5.31 1.70
C ALA A 721 11.23 5.77 2.54
N ASN A 722 11.24 5.45 3.84
CA ASN A 722 10.15 5.77 4.75
C ASN A 722 10.03 7.26 5.10
N VAL A 723 11.01 8.12 4.74
CA VAL A 723 10.88 9.57 4.93
C VAL A 723 9.65 10.13 4.20
N ALA A 724 9.34 9.60 3.01
CA ALA A 724 8.18 10.00 2.24
C ALA A 724 6.84 9.67 2.92
N THR A 725 6.81 8.74 3.88
CA THR A 725 5.57 8.36 4.60
C THR A 725 5.10 9.45 5.56
N SER A 726 6.02 10.26 6.09
CA SER A 726 5.74 11.30 7.09
C SER A 726 6.04 12.72 6.60
N PHE A 727 7.04 12.88 5.73
CA PHE A 727 7.54 14.20 5.30
C PHE A 727 7.92 14.18 3.81
N PRO A 728 6.94 14.08 2.89
CA PRO A 728 7.16 13.83 1.46
C PRO A 728 8.09 14.82 0.76
N ASN A 729 8.11 16.08 1.20
CA ASN A 729 8.91 17.16 0.62
C ASN A 729 10.17 17.49 1.44
N PHE A 730 10.69 16.54 2.25
CA PHE A 730 11.88 16.74 3.09
C PHE A 730 13.07 17.33 2.34
N LEU A 731 13.51 16.64 1.28
CA LEU A 731 14.70 17.01 0.52
C LEU A 731 14.53 18.37 -0.16
N ALA A 732 13.33 18.66 -0.67
CA ALA A 732 13.02 19.94 -1.29
C ALA A 732 13.09 21.09 -0.27
N LEU A 733 12.52 20.92 0.93
CA LEU A 733 12.59 21.91 2.00
C LEU A 733 14.01 22.05 2.55
N CYS A 734 14.79 20.96 2.63
CA CYS A 734 16.20 21.02 2.96
C CYS A 734 16.96 21.90 1.95
N GLY A 735 16.80 21.64 0.65
CA GLY A 735 17.42 22.45 -0.40
C GLY A 735 17.01 23.93 -0.34
N GLN A 736 15.72 24.21 -0.14
CA GLN A 736 15.20 25.58 0.03
C GLN A 736 15.80 26.30 1.24
N ALA A 737 16.02 25.57 2.34
CA ALA A 737 16.57 26.11 3.58
C ALA A 737 18.09 26.31 3.53
N GLY A 738 18.80 25.68 2.59
CA GLY A 738 20.26 25.69 2.50
C GLY A 738 20.96 24.44 3.08
N ILE A 739 20.22 23.37 3.34
CA ILE A 739 20.74 22.07 3.79
C ILE A 739 21.02 21.19 2.57
N ARG A 740 22.26 20.72 2.43
CA ARG A 740 22.72 19.96 1.25
C ARG A 740 22.53 18.46 1.45
N VAL A 741 21.32 17.96 1.18
CA VAL A 741 21.01 16.53 1.21
C VAL A 741 20.28 16.13 -0.07
N ALA A 742 20.68 15.01 -0.67
CA ALA A 742 20.09 14.47 -1.88
C ALA A 742 19.97 12.95 -1.81
N GLN A 743 19.09 12.38 -2.63
CA GLN A 743 19.07 10.94 -2.86
C GLN A 743 20.29 10.55 -3.69
N GLU A 744 20.94 9.46 -3.32
CA GLU A 744 22.07 8.91 -4.07
C GLU A 744 21.69 8.62 -5.53
N GLY A 745 22.54 9.04 -6.47
CA GLY A 745 22.30 8.93 -7.91
C GLY A 745 21.48 10.08 -8.51
N GLN A 746 20.99 11.01 -7.68
CA GLN A 746 20.40 12.29 -8.12
C GLN A 746 21.23 13.51 -7.67
N SER A 747 22.37 13.25 -7.02
CA SER A 747 23.34 14.21 -6.50
C SER A 747 24.27 14.79 -7.55
#